data_AF-A0A8C7NKS4-F1
#
_entry.id   AF-A0A8C7NKS4-F1
#
_cell.length_a   1.000
_cell.length_b   1.000
_cell.length_c   1.000
_cell.angle_alpha   90.00
_cell.angle_beta   90.00
_cell.angle_gamma   90.00
#
_symmetry.space_group_name_H-M   'P 1'
#
loop_
_entity.id
_entity.type
_entity.pdbx_description
1 polymer ?
#
loop_
_entity_poly.entity_id
_entity_poly.type
_entity_poly.pdbx_seq_one_letter_code
_entity_poly.pdbx_strand_id
1 'polypeptide(L)'
;MGKKLKVGKTRKDKFYHLAKETGYRSRSSFKLIQLNRKFQFLQKARALVDLCAAPGGWLQVASKFMPVSSLIIGVDLVPIKSIPNVVALTEDITTEKCRQALRKELQTWKVDVVLNDGAPNVGANWVHDAFSQAHLTLMALKLACDFLAKGGTFVTKVFRSKDYQPLLWIFQQFFKKVQATKPQASRNESAEIFVICQGYLAPDKIDNKFFDPKHAFKEVEVQAKAIKDLVPLKKPKAEGYTDGDLTLYHTFSATAFLKADNPVDFLSKANEINFDNPELESHEATSDEVIECCRDIKVLGRKELRLLLNWRSKLRRYLAKKLKDEAKQLDEDIKKKKKLLKERRKQRERVALKMDLPGVSIADGNDSSMFSLVTINKAAALCEITKGDMKLADAMVEGEEDLYFSDDGDSDEVSLVSDLDDDDLDEIIEKQKEMAKDKATKKKYVFHSVSLSASICITTNGKILSGVCFPPGKRARIMNAEGLALGCQIATSKKRSRDLVDGSFHSHAMYYFCDQCEVPEWFVDDEKKHRNKPIPVTKEMVEEYKAKWKEINARPIKRVAEAKARKKRRMLKKMESAKKKAEAVVNTVDIGEREKMAQLKSIYKKAGLGKEKREVTYVVAKKGSGTKRVRRPGGVKGQFKVVDGRMKKDMRGMQRKEQPEKTRKGS
;
A
#
# COMPACT_ATOMS: atom_id res chain seq x y z
N MET A 1 -15.29 1.32 -54.57
CA MET A 1 -15.04 0.46 -53.39
C MET A 1 -15.88 0.93 -52.21
N GLY A 2 -16.88 0.14 -51.79
CA GLY A 2 -17.76 0.50 -50.67
C GLY A 2 -17.00 0.47 -49.34
N LYS A 3 -17.11 1.55 -48.56
CA LYS A 3 -16.59 1.61 -47.18
C LYS A 3 -17.23 0.46 -46.38
N LYS A 4 -16.44 -0.54 -45.98
CA LYS A 4 -16.90 -1.59 -45.05
C LYS A 4 -17.36 -0.91 -43.75
N LEU A 5 -18.67 -0.79 -43.55
CA LEU A 5 -19.25 -0.37 -42.28
C LEU A 5 -18.73 -1.30 -41.19
N LYS A 6 -18.19 -0.75 -40.09
CA LYS A 6 -17.67 -1.52 -38.95
C LYS A 6 -18.81 -2.36 -38.33
N VAL A 7 -18.94 -3.61 -38.77
CA VAL A 7 -20.01 -4.57 -38.44
C VAL A 7 -20.18 -4.80 -36.93
N GLY A 8 -19.13 -4.59 -36.13
CA GLY A 8 -19.17 -4.78 -34.67
C GLY A 8 -20.07 -3.82 -33.90
N LYS A 9 -20.17 -2.53 -34.30
CA LYS A 9 -20.97 -1.53 -33.55
C LYS A 9 -22.47 -1.75 -33.68
N THR A 10 -22.92 -2.29 -34.83
CA THR A 10 -24.34 -2.48 -35.19
C THR A 10 -24.91 -3.80 -34.67
N ARG A 11 -24.07 -4.75 -34.21
CA ARG A 11 -24.55 -6.05 -33.73
C ARG A 11 -25.25 -5.87 -32.39
N LYS A 12 -26.57 -6.09 -32.39
CA LYS A 12 -27.39 -6.19 -31.17
C LYS A 12 -26.89 -7.40 -30.37
N ASP A 13 -26.61 -7.20 -29.09
CA ASP A 13 -26.04 -8.23 -28.24
C ASP A 13 -27.12 -8.96 -27.43
N LYS A 14 -26.73 -10.06 -26.78
CA LYS A 14 -27.64 -10.90 -25.96
C LYS A 14 -28.47 -10.07 -24.96
N PHE A 15 -27.85 -9.10 -24.30
CA PHE A 15 -28.54 -8.26 -23.31
C PHE A 15 -29.53 -7.26 -23.91
N TYR A 16 -29.37 -6.90 -25.18
CA TYR A 16 -30.38 -6.11 -25.90
C TYR A 16 -31.65 -6.92 -26.12
N HIS A 17 -31.53 -8.16 -26.62
CA HIS A 17 -32.68 -9.05 -26.82
C HIS A 17 -33.35 -9.40 -25.50
N LEU A 18 -32.55 -9.75 -24.48
CA LEU A 18 -33.06 -10.04 -23.14
C LEU A 18 -33.80 -8.83 -22.53
N ALA A 19 -33.36 -7.60 -22.80
CA ALA A 19 -34.06 -6.39 -22.31
C ALA A 19 -35.44 -6.24 -22.96
N LYS A 20 -35.55 -6.53 -24.26
CA LYS A 20 -36.83 -6.50 -24.97
C LYS A 20 -37.78 -7.60 -24.47
N GLU A 21 -37.28 -8.82 -24.27
CA GLU A 21 -38.07 -9.95 -23.74
C GLU A 21 -38.59 -9.68 -22.32
N THR A 22 -37.77 -9.07 -21.46
CA THR A 22 -38.13 -8.77 -20.07
C THR A 22 -38.86 -7.44 -19.88
N GLY A 23 -39.10 -6.69 -20.97
CA GLY A 23 -39.81 -5.42 -20.94
C GLY A 23 -39.01 -4.25 -20.35
N TYR A 24 -37.68 -4.33 -20.29
CA TYR A 24 -36.82 -3.19 -19.94
C TYR A 24 -36.60 -2.27 -21.14
N ARG A 25 -36.59 -0.95 -20.90
CA ARG A 25 -36.39 0.09 -21.92
C ARG A 25 -34.99 0.06 -22.54
N SER A 26 -33.98 -0.30 -21.74
CA SER A 26 -32.59 -0.35 -22.16
C SER A 26 -31.88 -1.62 -21.68
N ARG A 27 -30.82 -2.01 -22.40
CA ARG A 27 -29.87 -3.04 -21.96
C ARG A 27 -29.07 -2.64 -20.71
N SER A 28 -28.94 -1.35 -20.42
CA SER A 28 -28.18 -0.87 -19.27
C SER A 28 -28.84 -1.26 -17.95
N SER A 29 -30.15 -1.56 -17.95
CA SER A 29 -30.89 -2.13 -16.82
C SER A 29 -30.20 -3.37 -16.23
N PHE A 30 -29.67 -4.27 -17.06
CA PHE A 30 -28.96 -5.46 -16.56
C PHE A 30 -27.63 -5.15 -15.86
N LYS A 31 -26.98 -4.03 -16.19
CA LYS A 31 -25.78 -3.59 -15.47
C LYS A 31 -26.13 -3.28 -14.02
N LEU A 32 -27.19 -2.50 -13.80
CA LEU A 32 -27.66 -2.16 -12.45
C LEU A 32 -28.14 -3.40 -11.68
N ILE A 33 -28.88 -4.32 -12.33
CA ILE A 33 -29.30 -5.58 -11.69
C ILE A 33 -28.08 -6.39 -11.22
N GLN A 34 -27.03 -6.49 -12.04
CA GLN A 34 -25.81 -7.22 -11.67
C GLN A 34 -25.03 -6.52 -10.55
N LEU A 35 -24.97 -5.19 -10.56
CA LEU A 35 -24.37 -4.40 -9.49
C LEU A 35 -25.13 -4.57 -8.18
N ASN A 36 -26.46 -4.48 -8.21
CA ASN A 36 -27.31 -4.68 -7.04
C ASN A 36 -27.20 -6.10 -6.48
N ARG A 37 -27.08 -7.13 -7.33
CA ARG A 37 -26.82 -8.52 -6.87
C ARG A 37 -25.51 -8.65 -6.08
N LYS A 38 -24.48 -7.89 -6.45
CA LYS A 38 -23.16 -7.93 -5.79
C LYS A 38 -23.11 -7.10 -4.52
N PHE A 39 -23.76 -5.93 -4.50
CA PHE A 39 -23.60 -4.93 -3.44
C PHE A 39 -24.84 -4.67 -2.57
N GLN A 40 -26.03 -5.15 -3.01
CA GLN A 40 -27.30 -5.11 -2.27
C GLN A 40 -27.67 -3.74 -1.68
N PHE A 41 -27.51 -2.67 -2.45
CA PHE A 41 -27.79 -1.29 -1.99
C PHE A 41 -29.23 -0.84 -2.23
N LEU A 42 -29.97 -1.42 -3.19
CA LEU A 42 -31.34 -0.96 -3.50
C LEU A 42 -32.39 -1.47 -2.50
N GLN A 43 -32.22 -2.66 -1.95
CA GLN A 43 -33.25 -3.32 -1.13
C GLN A 43 -33.56 -2.58 0.18
N LYS A 44 -32.60 -1.80 0.68
CA LYS A 44 -32.71 -1.03 1.93
C LYS A 44 -32.97 0.46 1.70
N ALA A 45 -32.92 0.93 0.45
CA ALA A 45 -33.06 2.33 0.12
C ALA A 45 -34.53 2.77 0.16
N ARG A 46 -34.81 3.90 0.80
CA ARG A 46 -36.14 4.54 0.83
C ARG A 46 -36.22 5.70 -0.15
N ALA A 47 -35.11 6.40 -0.39
CA ALA A 47 -35.03 7.47 -1.37
C ALA A 47 -33.87 7.24 -2.34
N LEU A 48 -34.14 7.37 -3.64
CA LEU A 48 -33.16 7.21 -4.71
C LEU A 48 -33.26 8.34 -5.74
N VAL A 49 -32.10 8.87 -6.14
CA VAL A 49 -31.99 9.81 -7.26
C VAL A 49 -31.14 9.17 -8.37
N ASP A 50 -31.67 9.12 -9.59
CA ASP A 50 -30.98 8.63 -10.79
C ASP A 50 -30.65 9.81 -11.71
N LEU A 51 -29.36 10.09 -11.87
CA LEU A 51 -28.83 11.18 -12.69
C LEU A 51 -28.48 10.67 -14.09
N CYS A 52 -28.81 11.49 -15.10
CA CYS A 52 -28.67 11.11 -16.51
C CYS A 52 -29.43 9.82 -16.82
N ALA A 53 -30.68 9.76 -16.38
CA ALA A 53 -31.47 8.54 -16.32
C ALA A 53 -32.13 8.14 -17.66
N ALA A 54 -32.17 8.99 -18.68
CA ALA A 54 -32.86 8.67 -19.94
C ALA A 54 -32.22 7.44 -20.61
N PRO A 55 -33.00 6.45 -21.11
CA PRO A 55 -34.46 6.44 -21.32
C PRO A 55 -35.30 5.92 -20.12
N GLY A 56 -34.71 5.76 -18.94
CA GLY A 56 -35.35 5.30 -17.70
C GLY A 56 -35.18 3.80 -17.40
N GLY A 57 -34.17 3.14 -17.97
CA GLY A 57 -33.93 1.71 -17.72
C GLY A 57 -33.51 1.41 -16.27
N TRP A 58 -32.68 2.28 -15.68
CA TRP A 58 -32.26 2.17 -14.28
C TRP A 58 -33.39 2.49 -13.30
N LEU A 59 -34.20 3.51 -13.60
CA LEU A 59 -35.45 3.80 -12.89
C LEU A 59 -36.42 2.61 -12.85
N GLN A 60 -36.60 1.89 -13.96
CA GLN A 60 -37.43 0.67 -13.97
C GLN A 60 -36.90 -0.44 -13.05
N VAL A 61 -35.58 -0.55 -12.93
CA VAL A 61 -34.95 -1.50 -12.01
C VAL A 61 -35.12 -1.02 -10.57
N ALA A 62 -34.87 0.26 -10.29
CA ALA A 62 -35.07 0.83 -8.96
C ALA A 62 -36.51 0.60 -8.45
N SER A 63 -37.53 0.92 -9.25
CA SER A 63 -38.95 0.72 -8.94
C SER A 63 -39.31 -0.74 -8.64
N LYS A 64 -38.62 -1.71 -9.26
CA LYS A 64 -38.86 -3.15 -9.01
C LYS A 64 -38.15 -3.69 -7.76
N PHE A 65 -36.98 -3.15 -7.40
CA PHE A 65 -36.13 -3.70 -6.32
C PHE A 65 -36.26 -2.94 -5.00
N MET A 66 -36.72 -1.70 -5.02
CA MET A 66 -36.96 -0.90 -3.83
C MET A 66 -38.35 -1.17 -3.22
N PRO A 67 -38.56 -0.92 -1.92
CA PRO A 67 -39.86 -1.03 -1.28
C PRO A 67 -40.92 -0.13 -1.93
N VAL A 68 -42.19 -0.55 -1.95
CA VAL A 68 -43.27 0.17 -2.68
C VAL A 68 -43.46 1.63 -2.23
N SER A 69 -43.16 1.94 -0.97
CA SER A 69 -43.24 3.29 -0.39
C SER A 69 -41.99 4.15 -0.60
N SER A 70 -41.09 3.74 -1.49
CA SER A 70 -39.86 4.47 -1.77
C SER A 70 -40.06 5.65 -2.72
N LEU A 71 -39.36 6.75 -2.48
CA LEU A 71 -39.30 7.91 -3.37
C LEU A 71 -38.17 7.73 -4.39
N ILE A 72 -38.52 7.66 -5.67
CA ILE A 72 -37.56 7.51 -6.77
C ILE A 72 -37.69 8.71 -7.70
N ILE A 73 -36.60 9.44 -7.88
CA ILE A 73 -36.55 10.62 -8.74
C ILE A 73 -35.50 10.39 -9.83
N GLY A 74 -35.89 10.55 -11.09
CA GLY A 74 -34.99 10.54 -12.24
C GLY A 74 -34.79 11.95 -12.78
N VAL A 75 -33.55 12.30 -13.11
CA VAL A 75 -33.19 13.58 -13.74
C VAL A 75 -32.45 13.31 -15.04
N ASP A 76 -32.89 13.94 -16.11
CA ASP A 76 -32.20 13.92 -17.40
C ASP A 76 -32.50 15.17 -18.21
N LEU A 77 -31.64 15.48 -19.18
CA LEU A 77 -31.89 16.54 -20.17
C LEU A 77 -33.03 16.16 -21.13
N VAL A 78 -33.18 14.87 -21.41
CA VAL A 78 -34.19 14.32 -22.32
C VAL A 78 -35.42 13.87 -21.54
N PRO A 79 -36.64 14.20 -21.99
CA PRO A 79 -37.86 13.79 -21.31
C PRO A 79 -37.99 12.27 -21.22
N ILE A 80 -38.19 11.77 -20.00
CA ILE A 80 -38.37 10.34 -19.73
C ILE A 80 -39.87 10.02 -19.74
N LYS A 81 -40.28 9.04 -20.55
CA LYS A 81 -41.66 8.53 -20.53
C LYS A 81 -42.04 8.08 -19.12
N SER A 82 -43.22 8.44 -18.63
CA SER A 82 -43.67 8.13 -17.26
C SER A 82 -43.48 6.65 -16.88
N ILE A 83 -43.04 6.41 -15.64
CA ILE A 83 -42.87 5.09 -15.03
C ILE A 83 -43.68 5.10 -13.73
N PRO A 84 -44.45 4.04 -13.41
CA PRO A 84 -45.17 3.97 -12.14
C PRO A 84 -44.24 4.11 -10.93
N ASN A 85 -44.69 4.87 -9.91
CA ASN A 85 -43.95 5.12 -8.66
C ASN A 85 -42.58 5.80 -8.87
N VAL A 86 -42.42 6.58 -9.93
CA VAL A 86 -41.20 7.34 -10.23
C VAL A 86 -41.55 8.76 -10.66
N VAL A 87 -40.89 9.74 -10.05
CA VAL A 87 -40.93 11.15 -10.48
C VAL A 87 -39.81 11.36 -11.49
N ALA A 88 -40.10 11.96 -12.65
CA ALA A 88 -39.10 12.26 -13.67
C ALA A 88 -39.04 13.77 -13.94
N LEU A 89 -37.84 14.34 -13.82
CA LEU A 89 -37.54 15.75 -14.02
C LEU A 89 -36.72 15.92 -15.31
N THR A 90 -37.13 16.85 -16.16
CA THR A 90 -36.41 17.18 -17.41
C THR A 90 -35.60 18.46 -17.19
N GLU A 91 -34.39 18.32 -16.67
CA GLU A 91 -33.54 19.43 -16.21
C GLU A 91 -32.05 19.12 -16.42
N ASP A 92 -31.23 20.17 -16.50
CA ASP A 92 -29.76 20.03 -16.57
C ASP A 92 -29.14 19.96 -15.16
N ILE A 93 -28.43 18.87 -14.87
CA ILE A 93 -27.78 18.61 -13.58
C ILE A 93 -26.74 19.68 -13.18
N THR A 94 -26.23 20.46 -14.14
CA THR A 94 -25.24 21.52 -13.86
C THR A 94 -25.86 22.80 -13.33
N THR A 95 -27.17 23.00 -13.57
CA THR A 95 -27.89 24.24 -13.25
C THR A 95 -28.41 24.28 -11.81
N GLU A 96 -28.55 25.49 -11.24
CA GLU A 96 -29.20 25.65 -9.92
C GLU A 96 -30.70 25.33 -9.97
N LYS A 97 -31.34 25.49 -11.13
CA LYS A 97 -32.76 25.16 -11.33
C LYS A 97 -33.03 23.69 -11.01
N CYS A 98 -32.16 22.79 -11.49
CA CYS A 98 -32.23 21.37 -11.17
C CYS A 98 -32.09 21.11 -9.65
N ARG A 99 -31.15 21.79 -8.98
CA ARG A 99 -31.01 21.70 -7.50
C ARG A 99 -32.28 22.13 -6.77
N GLN A 100 -32.92 23.23 -7.21
CA GLN A 100 -34.17 23.71 -6.62
C GLN A 100 -35.33 22.73 -6.88
N ALA A 101 -35.44 22.18 -8.09
CA ALA A 101 -36.44 21.18 -8.44
C ALA A 101 -36.27 19.90 -7.58
N LEU A 102 -35.05 19.42 -7.40
CA LEU A 102 -34.75 18.28 -6.52
C LEU A 102 -35.08 18.59 -5.05
N ARG A 103 -34.75 19.79 -4.55
CA ARG A 103 -35.15 20.22 -3.19
C ARG A 103 -36.66 20.24 -3.02
N LYS A 104 -37.41 20.67 -4.03
CA LYS A 104 -38.88 20.69 -4.00
C LYS A 104 -39.46 19.27 -3.89
N GLU A 105 -38.97 18.33 -4.69
CA GLU A 105 -39.45 16.94 -4.68
C GLU A 105 -38.99 16.16 -3.44
N LEU A 106 -37.76 16.36 -2.97
CA LEU A 106 -37.22 15.69 -1.78
C LEU A 106 -37.71 16.31 -0.47
N GLN A 107 -38.16 17.58 -0.50
CA GLN A 107 -38.58 18.34 0.67
C GLN A 107 -37.51 18.31 1.78
N THR A 108 -37.79 17.61 2.88
CA THR A 108 -36.89 17.44 4.03
C THR A 108 -36.06 16.15 3.99
N TRP A 109 -36.33 15.25 3.04
CA TRP A 109 -35.70 13.94 2.98
C TRP A 109 -34.32 14.02 2.34
N LYS A 110 -33.40 13.22 2.87
CA LYS A 110 -32.11 12.93 2.25
C LYS A 110 -32.18 11.61 1.49
N VAL A 111 -31.32 11.46 0.50
CA VAL A 111 -31.31 10.33 -0.44
C VAL A 111 -30.37 9.25 0.06
N ASP A 112 -30.78 7.98 0.00
CA ASP A 112 -29.93 6.86 0.43
C ASP A 112 -28.97 6.43 -0.68
N VAL A 113 -29.43 6.49 -1.93
CA VAL A 113 -28.70 6.03 -3.11
C VAL A 113 -28.78 7.07 -4.22
N VAL A 114 -27.63 7.51 -4.73
CA VAL A 114 -27.53 8.30 -5.95
C VAL A 114 -26.88 7.47 -7.04
N LEU A 115 -27.54 7.37 -8.19
CA LEU A 115 -27.08 6.65 -9.37
C LEU A 115 -26.69 7.61 -10.49
N ASN A 116 -25.70 7.25 -11.29
CA ASN A 116 -25.29 8.00 -12.48
C ASN A 116 -24.79 7.03 -13.58
N ASP A 117 -25.56 6.88 -14.67
CA ASP A 117 -25.13 6.18 -15.91
C ASP A 117 -24.75 7.17 -17.03
N GLY A 118 -24.48 8.42 -16.68
CA GLY A 118 -24.16 9.50 -17.61
C GLY A 118 -22.97 9.20 -18.51
N ALA A 119 -23.19 9.38 -19.82
CA ALA A 119 -22.15 9.30 -20.84
C ALA A 119 -22.41 10.36 -21.92
N PRO A 120 -21.38 11.08 -22.39
CA PRO A 120 -21.53 12.02 -23.48
C PRO A 120 -21.79 11.30 -24.80
N ASN A 121 -22.19 12.06 -25.82
CA ASN A 121 -22.30 11.57 -27.19
C ASN A 121 -20.92 11.18 -27.73
N VAL A 122 -20.59 9.89 -27.62
CA VAL A 122 -19.30 9.34 -28.04
C VAL A 122 -19.16 9.31 -29.56
N GLY A 123 -18.06 9.84 -30.08
CA GLY A 123 -17.81 9.89 -31.53
C GLY A 123 -16.82 10.95 -31.98
N ALA A 124 -16.42 11.86 -31.08
CA ALA A 124 -15.34 12.79 -31.32
C ALA A 124 -13.99 12.14 -30.96
N ASN A 125 -13.01 12.97 -30.59
CA ASN A 125 -11.74 12.50 -30.06
C ASN A 125 -11.93 11.80 -28.72
N TRP A 126 -11.38 10.58 -28.56
CA TRP A 126 -11.49 9.78 -27.33
C TRP A 126 -11.04 10.54 -26.08
N VAL A 127 -10.01 11.39 -26.19
CA VAL A 127 -9.50 12.20 -25.09
C VAL A 127 -10.55 13.20 -24.60
N HIS A 128 -11.19 13.90 -25.53
CA HIS A 128 -12.25 14.87 -25.21
C HIS A 128 -13.50 14.18 -24.65
N ASP A 129 -13.90 13.04 -25.25
CA ASP A 129 -15.05 12.27 -24.79
C ASP A 129 -14.83 11.71 -23.37
N ALA A 130 -13.62 11.26 -23.07
CA ALA A 130 -13.23 10.80 -21.73
C ALA A 130 -13.22 11.93 -20.70
N PHE A 131 -12.66 13.10 -21.05
CA PHE A 131 -12.65 14.27 -20.17
C PHE A 131 -14.06 14.79 -19.90
N SER A 132 -14.91 14.86 -20.94
CA SER A 132 -16.31 15.26 -20.81
C SER A 132 -17.10 14.34 -19.88
N GLN A 133 -16.82 13.02 -19.94
CA GLN A 133 -17.41 12.04 -19.04
C GLN A 133 -16.92 12.22 -17.59
N ALA A 134 -15.63 12.49 -17.41
CA ALA A 134 -15.04 12.75 -16.10
C ALA A 134 -15.61 14.04 -15.47
N HIS A 135 -15.77 15.08 -16.27
CA HIS A 135 -16.41 16.33 -15.88
C HIS A 135 -17.87 16.12 -15.44
N LEU A 136 -18.65 15.39 -16.25
CA LEU A 136 -20.04 15.03 -15.91
C LEU A 136 -20.12 14.27 -14.58
N THR A 137 -19.16 13.38 -14.34
CA THR A 137 -19.07 12.61 -13.09
C THR A 137 -18.79 13.48 -11.88
N LEU A 138 -17.92 14.50 -12.00
CA LEU A 138 -17.69 15.48 -10.93
C LEU A 138 -18.94 16.30 -10.61
N MET A 139 -19.68 16.73 -11.63
CA MET A 139 -20.95 17.46 -11.43
C MET A 139 -22.01 16.58 -10.77
N ALA A 140 -22.10 15.31 -11.17
CA ALA A 140 -22.96 14.33 -10.51
C ALA A 140 -22.55 14.09 -9.05
N LEU A 141 -21.25 14.03 -8.75
CA LEU A 141 -20.75 13.91 -7.38
C LEU A 141 -21.10 15.15 -6.54
N LYS A 142 -20.97 16.36 -7.10
CA LYS A 142 -21.34 17.62 -6.43
C LYS A 142 -22.81 17.58 -6.01
N LEU A 143 -23.68 17.21 -6.94
CA LEU A 143 -25.11 17.07 -6.68
C LEU A 143 -25.39 15.95 -5.67
N ALA A 144 -24.67 14.84 -5.74
CA ALA A 144 -24.78 13.76 -4.76
C ALA A 144 -24.41 14.24 -3.35
N CYS A 145 -23.33 15.01 -3.18
CA CYS A 145 -22.92 15.52 -1.86
C CYS A 145 -23.98 16.41 -1.21
N ASP A 146 -24.76 17.16 -2.00
CA ASP A 146 -25.81 18.03 -1.48
C ASP A 146 -27.02 17.23 -0.92
N PHE A 147 -27.38 16.12 -1.57
CA PHE A 147 -28.62 15.38 -1.29
C PHE A 147 -28.44 14.04 -0.58
N LEU A 148 -27.24 13.46 -0.58
CA LEU A 148 -26.99 12.14 -0.05
C LEU A 148 -26.96 12.13 1.49
N ALA A 149 -27.61 11.14 2.09
CA ALA A 149 -27.61 10.92 3.52
C ALA A 149 -26.26 10.38 4.01
N LYS A 150 -25.92 10.64 5.28
CA LYS A 150 -24.73 10.05 5.92
C LYS A 150 -24.83 8.52 5.87
N GLY A 151 -23.79 7.87 5.35
CA GLY A 151 -23.78 6.43 5.12
C GLY A 151 -24.38 5.98 3.78
N GLY A 152 -24.90 6.90 2.96
CA GLY A 152 -25.47 6.62 1.65
C GLY A 152 -24.47 6.05 0.64
N THR A 153 -25.00 5.59 -0.50
CA THR A 153 -24.23 4.98 -1.58
C THR A 153 -24.32 5.81 -2.86
N PHE A 154 -23.19 6.05 -3.49
CA PHE A 154 -23.11 6.67 -4.82
C PHE A 154 -22.57 5.65 -5.83
N VAL A 155 -23.27 5.47 -6.95
CA VAL A 155 -22.85 4.56 -8.02
C VAL A 155 -22.75 5.36 -9.30
N THR A 156 -21.55 5.39 -9.89
CA THR A 156 -21.31 6.14 -11.12
C THR A 156 -20.61 5.32 -12.17
N LYS A 157 -20.98 5.54 -13.43
CA LYS A 157 -20.18 5.15 -14.58
C LYS A 157 -18.99 6.07 -14.72
N VAL A 158 -17.83 5.51 -15.09
CA VAL A 158 -16.57 6.22 -15.39
C VAL A 158 -15.92 5.55 -16.60
N PHE A 159 -15.23 6.32 -17.44
CA PHE A 159 -14.35 5.73 -18.47
C PHE A 159 -12.94 5.51 -17.93
N ARG A 160 -12.31 4.41 -18.33
CA ARG A 160 -10.87 4.25 -18.08
C ARG A 160 -10.11 5.24 -18.97
N SER A 161 -9.59 6.29 -18.35
CA SER A 161 -8.78 7.34 -18.97
C SER A 161 -7.66 7.76 -18.00
N LYS A 162 -6.85 8.75 -18.41
CA LYS A 162 -5.83 9.38 -17.57
C LYS A 162 -6.44 9.96 -16.27
N ASP A 163 -7.67 10.48 -16.39
CA ASP A 163 -8.41 11.17 -15.32
C ASP A 163 -9.12 10.22 -14.33
N TYR A 164 -9.06 8.91 -14.57
CA TYR A 164 -9.69 7.91 -13.71
C TYR A 164 -9.10 7.91 -12.28
N GLN A 165 -7.79 8.03 -12.16
CA GLN A 165 -7.11 7.95 -10.86
C GLN A 165 -7.39 9.17 -9.97
N PRO A 166 -7.31 10.43 -10.47
CA PRO A 166 -7.75 11.59 -9.72
C PRO A 166 -9.21 11.49 -9.24
N LEU A 167 -10.14 11.04 -10.11
CA LEU A 167 -11.54 10.82 -9.71
C LEU A 167 -11.69 9.84 -8.55
N LEU A 168 -10.98 8.71 -8.63
CA LEU A 168 -11.04 7.68 -7.59
C LEU A 168 -10.52 8.22 -6.25
N TRP A 169 -9.47 9.04 -6.28
CA TRP A 169 -8.93 9.68 -5.08
C TRP A 169 -9.93 10.68 -4.48
N ILE A 170 -10.60 11.48 -5.31
CA ILE A 170 -11.66 12.40 -4.85
C ILE A 170 -12.79 11.62 -4.16
N PHE A 171 -13.25 10.50 -4.75
CA PHE A 171 -14.27 9.66 -4.12
C PHE A 171 -13.83 9.10 -2.76
N GLN A 172 -12.55 8.75 -2.60
CA GLN A 172 -12.03 8.24 -1.32
C GLN A 172 -12.08 9.28 -0.20
N GLN A 173 -12.06 10.58 -0.52
CA GLN A 173 -12.21 11.65 0.48
C GLN A 173 -13.64 11.73 1.03
N PHE A 174 -14.65 11.40 0.21
CA PHE A 174 -16.07 11.53 0.59
C PHE A 174 -16.72 10.24 1.09
N PHE A 175 -16.14 9.07 0.79
CA PHE A 175 -16.75 7.77 1.05
C PHE A 175 -15.81 6.81 1.78
N LYS A 176 -16.34 6.04 2.72
CA LYS A 176 -15.58 5.04 3.47
C LYS A 176 -14.99 3.93 2.60
N LYS A 177 -15.73 3.50 1.58
CA LYS A 177 -15.34 2.36 0.75
C LYS A 177 -15.65 2.63 -0.72
N VAL A 178 -14.61 2.69 -1.54
CA VAL A 178 -14.72 2.92 -2.98
C VAL A 178 -14.24 1.68 -3.72
N GLN A 179 -15.11 1.09 -4.54
CA GLN A 179 -14.81 -0.12 -5.30
C GLN A 179 -15.20 0.04 -6.77
N ALA A 180 -14.24 -0.21 -7.66
CA ALA A 180 -14.51 -0.27 -9.08
C ALA A 180 -14.89 -1.70 -9.51
N THR A 181 -15.90 -1.86 -10.35
CA THR A 181 -16.36 -3.15 -10.88
C THR A 181 -16.90 -2.97 -12.28
N LYS A 182 -16.57 -3.89 -13.18
CA LYS A 182 -17.17 -3.97 -14.52
C LYS A 182 -18.16 -5.15 -14.58
N PRO A 183 -19.49 -4.89 -14.74
CA PRO A 183 -20.49 -5.95 -14.79
C PRO A 183 -20.42 -6.72 -16.12
N GLN A 184 -20.83 -7.98 -16.14
CA GLN A 184 -20.84 -8.82 -17.36
C GLN A 184 -21.77 -8.32 -18.45
N ALA A 185 -22.80 -7.55 -18.09
CA ALA A 185 -23.70 -6.88 -19.03
C ALA A 185 -23.05 -5.69 -19.76
N SER A 186 -21.88 -5.24 -19.30
CA SER A 186 -21.03 -4.28 -20.00
C SER A 186 -20.29 -4.95 -21.16
N ARG A 187 -20.10 -4.24 -22.28
CA ARG A 187 -19.34 -4.77 -23.41
C ARG A 187 -17.85 -4.83 -23.06
N ASN A 188 -17.17 -5.89 -23.47
CA ASN A 188 -15.72 -6.01 -23.27
C ASN A 188 -14.97 -4.89 -24.02
N GLU A 189 -15.42 -4.55 -25.23
CA GLU A 189 -14.90 -3.48 -26.08
C GLU A 189 -15.07 -2.07 -25.49
N SER A 190 -16.04 -1.87 -24.59
CA SER A 190 -16.27 -0.56 -23.98
C SER A 190 -15.27 -0.29 -22.85
N ALA A 191 -14.74 0.93 -22.79
CA ALA A 191 -13.85 1.37 -21.71
C ALA A 191 -14.59 1.80 -20.43
N GLU A 192 -15.89 1.51 -20.32
CA GLU A 192 -16.69 1.82 -19.13
C GLU A 192 -16.34 0.91 -17.94
N ILE A 193 -16.29 1.52 -16.76
CA ILE A 193 -16.18 0.90 -15.46
C ILE A 193 -17.19 1.56 -14.52
N PHE A 194 -17.76 0.80 -13.60
CA PHE A 194 -18.66 1.37 -12.58
C PHE A 194 -17.91 1.47 -11.26
N VAL A 195 -17.97 2.65 -10.64
CA VAL A 195 -17.41 2.89 -9.32
C VAL A 195 -18.56 2.96 -8.32
N ILE A 196 -18.47 2.12 -7.29
CA ILE A 196 -19.44 1.98 -6.22
C ILE A 196 -18.80 2.55 -4.96
N CYS A 197 -19.35 3.66 -4.48
CA CYS A 197 -18.90 4.40 -3.33
C CYS A 197 -19.90 4.19 -2.19
N GLN A 198 -19.53 3.43 -1.16
CA GLN A 198 -20.38 3.10 -0.03
C GLN A 198 -19.96 3.86 1.22
N GLY A 199 -20.95 4.32 2.00
CA GLY A 199 -20.72 4.92 3.30
C GLY A 199 -20.26 6.37 3.18
N TYR A 200 -21.13 7.24 2.64
CA TYR A 200 -20.87 8.68 2.57
C TYR A 200 -20.54 9.27 3.96
N LEU A 201 -19.46 10.01 4.06
CA LEU A 201 -18.96 10.57 5.32
C LEU A 201 -19.78 11.79 5.78
N ALA A 202 -20.33 12.56 4.83
CA ALA A 202 -21.02 13.83 5.06
C ALA A 202 -20.19 14.82 5.89
N PRO A 203 -19.05 15.32 5.36
CA PRO A 203 -18.22 16.30 6.06
C PRO A 203 -18.95 17.66 6.16
N ASP A 204 -18.79 18.35 7.30
CA ASP A 204 -19.50 19.60 7.60
C ASP A 204 -19.10 20.78 6.69
N LYS A 205 -17.84 20.78 6.24
CA LYS A 205 -17.30 21.76 5.29
C LYS A 205 -16.69 21.04 4.11
N ILE A 206 -17.13 21.37 2.90
CA ILE A 206 -16.61 20.81 1.65
C ILE A 206 -15.88 21.91 0.89
N ASP A 207 -14.63 21.68 0.54
CA ASP A 207 -13.87 22.60 -0.29
C ASP A 207 -14.35 22.53 -1.74
N ASN A 208 -14.76 23.68 -2.31
CA ASN A 208 -15.21 23.77 -3.70
C ASN A 208 -14.14 23.32 -4.71
N LYS A 209 -12.85 23.36 -4.32
CA LYS A 209 -11.72 22.93 -5.15
C LYS A 209 -11.83 21.47 -5.61
N PHE A 210 -12.49 20.60 -4.83
CA PHE A 210 -12.71 19.20 -5.24
C PHE A 210 -13.63 19.06 -6.45
N PHE A 211 -14.50 20.04 -6.69
CA PHE A 211 -15.48 20.02 -7.78
C PHE A 211 -15.03 20.82 -9.01
N ASP A 212 -13.94 21.58 -8.90
CA ASP A 212 -13.40 22.36 -10.01
C ASP A 212 -12.56 21.45 -10.93
N PRO A 213 -12.94 21.26 -12.20
CA PRO A 213 -12.24 20.35 -13.11
C PRO A 213 -10.78 20.72 -13.33
N LYS A 214 -10.47 22.02 -13.33
CA LYS A 214 -9.10 22.55 -13.49
C LYS A 214 -8.17 22.11 -12.36
N HIS A 215 -8.70 21.99 -11.14
CA HIS A 215 -7.92 21.57 -9.98
C HIS A 215 -7.93 20.05 -9.85
N ALA A 216 -9.11 19.43 -9.98
CA ALA A 216 -9.30 17.98 -9.89
C ALA A 216 -8.46 17.18 -10.89
N PHE A 217 -8.29 17.71 -12.11
CA PHE A 217 -7.54 17.05 -13.19
C PHE A 217 -6.19 17.70 -13.47
N LYS A 218 -5.67 18.51 -12.53
CA LYS A 218 -4.33 19.08 -12.67
C LYS A 218 -3.32 17.93 -12.70
N GLU A 219 -2.51 17.87 -13.75
CA GLU A 219 -1.47 16.86 -13.86
C GLU A 219 -0.44 17.06 -12.75
N VAL A 220 -0.25 16.03 -11.95
CA VAL A 220 0.82 16.02 -10.95
C VAL A 220 2.02 15.35 -11.61
N GLU A 221 3.10 16.09 -11.82
CA GLU A 221 4.39 15.55 -12.28
C GLU A 221 4.99 14.67 -11.18
N VAL A 222 4.54 13.41 -11.09
CA VAL A 222 5.09 12.44 -10.13
C VAL A 222 5.73 11.29 -10.88
N GLN A 223 6.85 11.57 -11.56
CA GLN A 223 7.85 10.55 -11.83
C GLN A 223 9.23 11.19 -11.71
N ALA A 224 9.93 10.91 -10.61
CA ALA A 224 11.37 11.03 -10.60
C ALA A 224 11.89 10.07 -11.67
N LYS A 225 12.33 10.61 -12.82
CA LYS A 225 12.93 9.83 -13.92
C LYS A 225 14.04 8.96 -13.33
N ALA A 226 14.10 7.68 -13.69
CA ALA A 226 15.20 6.84 -13.27
C ALA A 226 16.44 7.14 -14.12
N ILE A 227 17.64 6.85 -13.62
CA ILE A 227 18.90 7.03 -14.38
C ILE A 227 18.87 6.25 -15.71
N LYS A 228 18.10 5.15 -15.79
CA LYS A 228 17.92 4.37 -17.02
C LYS A 228 17.15 5.14 -18.10
N ASP A 229 16.27 6.05 -17.70
CA ASP A 229 15.39 6.81 -18.59
C ASP A 229 16.08 8.08 -19.12
N LEU A 230 17.20 8.48 -18.50
CA LEU A 230 18.01 9.61 -18.96
C LEU A 230 18.84 9.28 -20.22
N VAL A 231 19.15 8.01 -20.45
CA VAL A 231 19.91 7.58 -21.62
C VAL A 231 18.93 7.12 -22.70
N PRO A 232 18.72 7.88 -23.78
CA PRO A 232 17.72 7.55 -24.78
C PRO A 232 18.10 6.28 -25.55
N LEU A 233 17.23 5.27 -25.51
CA LEU A 233 17.39 4.02 -26.28
C LEU A 233 17.05 4.18 -27.78
N LYS A 234 16.41 5.29 -28.17
CA LYS A 234 15.99 5.62 -29.54
C LYS A 234 16.14 7.13 -29.78
N LYS A 235 16.34 7.55 -31.04
CA LYS A 235 16.33 8.97 -31.42
C LYS A 235 14.99 9.61 -30.98
N PRO A 236 15.01 10.70 -30.20
CA PRO A 236 13.78 11.36 -29.78
C PRO A 236 13.02 11.85 -31.02
N LYS A 237 11.68 11.76 -30.96
CA LYS A 237 10.84 12.42 -31.96
C LYS A 237 10.91 13.92 -31.69
N ALA A 238 10.82 14.73 -32.75
CA ALA A 238 10.74 16.18 -32.59
C ALA A 238 9.44 16.51 -31.83
N GLU A 239 9.59 16.93 -30.58
CA GLU A 239 8.52 17.51 -29.77
C GLU A 239 8.62 19.03 -29.84
N GLY A 240 7.49 19.73 -29.70
CA GLY A 240 7.47 21.18 -29.62
C GLY A 240 8.07 21.69 -28.31
N TYR A 241 8.28 23.00 -28.21
CA TYR A 241 8.73 23.65 -26.98
C TYR A 241 7.78 23.36 -25.82
N THR A 242 8.33 23.16 -24.63
CA THR A 242 7.56 23.15 -23.38
C THR A 242 6.93 24.52 -23.16
N ASP A 243 5.68 24.57 -22.71
CA ASP A 243 4.94 25.82 -22.50
C ASP A 243 5.74 26.78 -21.60
N GLY A 244 6.30 27.84 -22.19
CA GLY A 244 7.05 28.88 -21.48
C GLY A 244 8.57 28.92 -21.71
N ASP A 245 9.17 27.87 -22.29
CA ASP A 245 10.61 27.83 -22.56
C ASP A 245 10.90 28.04 -24.06
N LEU A 246 11.48 29.19 -24.41
CA LEU A 246 11.85 29.55 -25.79
C LEU A 246 13.19 28.95 -26.24
N THR A 247 13.90 28.25 -25.34
CA THR A 247 15.28 27.76 -25.57
C THR A 247 15.34 26.25 -25.38
N LEU A 248 16.03 25.56 -26.30
CA LEU A 248 16.29 24.12 -26.23
C LEU A 248 17.59 23.78 -25.48
N TYR A 249 18.42 24.79 -25.21
CA TYR A 249 19.72 24.64 -24.56
C TYR A 249 19.65 25.30 -23.18
N HIS A 250 19.77 24.49 -22.13
CA HIS A 250 19.71 24.97 -20.76
C HIS A 250 21.07 24.83 -20.07
N THR A 251 21.67 25.97 -19.75
CA THR A 251 22.84 26.07 -18.89
C THR A 251 22.38 26.28 -17.45
N PHE A 252 22.84 25.42 -16.54
CA PHE A 252 22.59 25.57 -15.12
C PHE A 252 23.90 25.77 -14.37
N SER A 253 23.82 26.26 -13.15
CA SER A 253 25.00 26.32 -12.28
C SER A 253 25.18 25.07 -11.41
N ALA A 254 26.43 24.81 -11.04
CA ALA A 254 26.80 23.75 -10.10
C ALA A 254 26.12 23.97 -8.74
N THR A 255 25.97 25.22 -8.30
CA THR A 255 25.28 25.55 -7.05
C THR A 255 23.79 25.21 -7.10
N ALA A 256 23.12 25.46 -8.23
CA ALA A 256 21.73 25.06 -8.46
C ALA A 256 21.59 23.53 -8.47
N PHE A 257 22.53 22.81 -9.09
CA PHE A 257 22.54 21.35 -9.10
C PHE A 257 22.69 20.74 -7.69
N LEU A 258 23.54 21.33 -6.85
CA LEU A 258 23.70 20.86 -5.46
C LEU A 258 22.41 21.04 -4.66
N LYS A 259 21.71 22.17 -4.85
CA LYS A 259 20.47 22.53 -4.12
C LYS A 259 19.20 21.79 -4.60
N ALA A 260 19.16 21.28 -5.83
CA ALA A 260 17.96 20.67 -6.40
C ALA A 260 17.45 19.43 -5.62
N ASP A 261 16.13 19.30 -5.40
CA ASP A 261 15.55 18.15 -4.69
C ASP A 261 15.72 16.83 -5.48
N ASN A 262 15.45 16.88 -6.79
CA ASN A 262 15.54 15.74 -7.70
C ASN A 262 16.71 15.90 -8.68
N PRO A 263 17.90 15.33 -8.40
CA PRO A 263 19.08 15.50 -9.26
C PRO A 263 18.94 14.83 -10.62
N VAL A 264 18.16 13.75 -10.72
CA VAL A 264 18.01 12.99 -11.96
C VAL A 264 17.13 13.77 -12.95
N ASP A 265 16.05 14.42 -12.48
CA ASP A 265 15.26 15.31 -13.36
C ASP A 265 16.03 16.59 -13.70
N PHE A 266 16.87 17.09 -12.80
CA PHE A 266 17.77 18.20 -13.09
C PHE A 266 18.73 17.88 -14.24
N LEU A 267 19.41 16.73 -14.20
CA LEU A 267 20.29 16.27 -15.29
C LEU A 267 19.50 15.98 -16.58
N SER A 268 18.21 15.63 -16.48
CA SER A 268 17.34 15.50 -17.66
C SER A 268 17.10 16.84 -18.35
N LYS A 269 17.11 17.95 -17.62
CA LYS A 269 16.82 19.29 -18.14
C LYS A 269 18.11 20.02 -18.55
N ALA A 270 19.21 19.78 -17.84
CA ALA A 270 20.48 20.41 -18.09
C ALA A 270 21.17 19.90 -19.37
N ASN A 271 21.78 20.82 -20.10
CA ASN A 271 22.72 20.53 -21.18
C ASN A 271 24.16 20.72 -20.69
N GLU A 272 24.37 21.79 -19.93
CA GLU A 272 25.67 22.18 -19.38
C GLU A 272 25.51 22.65 -17.92
N ILE A 273 26.48 22.28 -17.08
CA ILE A 273 26.60 22.75 -15.70
C ILE A 273 27.86 23.61 -15.59
N ASN A 274 27.69 24.91 -15.38
CA ASN A 274 28.78 25.84 -15.16
C ASN A 274 29.19 25.89 -13.67
N PHE A 275 30.49 26.06 -13.40
CA PHE A 275 31.02 26.20 -12.05
C PHE A 275 31.06 27.66 -11.63
N ASP A 276 30.06 28.13 -10.88
CA ASP A 276 30.01 29.52 -10.41
C ASP A 276 31.07 29.85 -9.36
N ASN A 277 31.46 28.86 -8.55
CA ASN A 277 32.30 29.06 -7.37
C ASN A 277 33.67 28.38 -7.57
N PRO A 278 34.79 29.13 -7.48
CA PRO A 278 36.14 28.57 -7.65
C PRO A 278 36.50 27.55 -6.55
N GLU A 279 35.85 27.61 -5.39
CA GLU A 279 36.00 26.61 -4.31
C GLU A 279 35.46 25.23 -4.72
N LEU A 280 34.42 25.19 -5.57
CA LEU A 280 33.87 23.91 -6.05
C LEU A 280 34.72 23.29 -7.17
N GLU A 281 35.37 24.15 -7.96
CA GLU A 281 36.26 23.75 -9.05
C GLU A 281 37.59 23.20 -8.50
N SER A 282 38.14 23.79 -7.44
CA SER A 282 39.42 23.39 -6.83
C SER A 282 39.35 22.25 -5.80
N HIS A 283 38.15 21.76 -5.48
CA HIS A 283 37.95 20.76 -4.41
C HIS A 283 38.42 19.36 -4.85
N GLU A 284 39.05 18.58 -3.95
CA GLU A 284 39.63 17.24 -4.22
C GLU A 284 38.66 16.22 -4.83
N ALA A 285 37.37 16.36 -4.55
CA ALA A 285 36.32 15.50 -5.13
C ALA A 285 35.99 15.83 -6.60
N THR A 286 36.34 17.02 -7.07
CA THR A 286 36.12 17.48 -8.45
C THR A 286 37.34 17.07 -9.28
N SER A 287 37.24 15.94 -9.96
CA SER A 287 38.26 15.50 -10.92
C SER A 287 38.05 16.16 -12.29
N ASP A 288 39.09 16.19 -13.12
CA ASP A 288 39.00 16.68 -14.50
C ASP A 288 37.91 15.96 -15.32
N GLU A 289 37.68 14.68 -15.02
CA GLU A 289 36.58 13.89 -15.60
C GLU A 289 35.21 14.46 -15.25
N VAL A 290 35.02 14.95 -14.02
CA VAL A 290 33.75 15.56 -13.59
C VAL A 290 33.53 16.89 -14.29
N ILE A 291 34.59 17.69 -14.46
CA ILE A 291 34.52 18.97 -15.17
C ILE A 291 34.13 18.74 -16.64
N GLU A 292 34.73 17.75 -17.29
CA GLU A 292 34.37 17.40 -18.67
C GLU A 292 32.94 16.85 -18.76
N CYS A 293 32.50 16.03 -17.79
CA CYS A 293 31.12 15.56 -17.73
C CYS A 293 30.11 16.71 -17.53
N CYS A 294 30.50 17.81 -16.90
CA CYS A 294 29.63 18.96 -16.70
C CYS A 294 29.46 19.84 -17.96
N ARG A 295 30.36 19.73 -18.95
CA ARG A 295 30.27 20.50 -20.22
C ARG A 295 29.15 20.01 -21.12
N ASP A 296 29.02 18.69 -21.29
CA ASP A 296 27.95 18.09 -22.11
C ASP A 296 27.30 16.89 -21.42
N ILE A 297 26.17 17.17 -20.76
CA ILE A 297 25.43 16.18 -19.96
C ILE A 297 24.65 15.21 -20.86
N LYS A 298 24.30 15.62 -22.08
CA LYS A 298 23.44 14.84 -22.99
C LYS A 298 24.18 13.71 -23.68
N VAL A 299 25.50 13.80 -23.77
CA VAL A 299 26.38 12.76 -24.31
C VAL A 299 26.73 11.68 -23.28
N LEU A 300 26.49 11.95 -21.99
CA LEU A 300 26.89 11.06 -20.91
C LEU A 300 26.14 9.71 -20.91
N GLY A 301 26.89 8.66 -20.61
CA GLY A 301 26.35 7.33 -20.34
C GLY A 301 25.94 7.13 -18.89
N ARG A 302 25.51 5.90 -18.58
CA ARG A 302 25.04 5.53 -17.23
C ARG A 302 26.15 5.56 -16.17
N LYS A 303 27.41 5.38 -16.56
CA LYS A 303 28.54 5.34 -15.61
C LYS A 303 28.89 6.77 -15.19
N GLU A 304 28.95 7.66 -16.15
CA GLU A 304 29.26 9.09 -16.02
C GLU A 304 28.16 9.82 -15.25
N LEU A 305 26.88 9.52 -15.53
CA LEU A 305 25.76 10.05 -14.74
C LEU A 305 25.82 9.61 -13.26
N ARG A 306 26.27 8.38 -12.98
CA ARG A 306 26.49 7.93 -11.59
C ARG A 306 27.68 8.63 -10.94
N LEU A 307 28.73 8.91 -11.71
CA LEU A 307 29.89 9.67 -11.25
C LEU A 307 29.45 11.07 -10.78
N LEU A 308 28.64 11.79 -11.58
CA LEU A 308 28.09 13.09 -11.21
C LEU A 308 27.21 13.05 -9.95
N LEU A 309 26.36 12.03 -9.79
CA LEU A 309 25.52 11.87 -8.60
C LEU A 309 26.33 11.55 -7.33
N ASN A 310 27.39 10.74 -7.47
CA ASN A 310 28.32 10.44 -6.38
C ASN A 310 29.14 11.68 -6.00
N TRP A 311 29.62 12.42 -6.99
CA TRP A 311 30.31 13.71 -6.81
C TRP A 311 29.43 14.69 -6.04
N ARG A 312 28.18 14.89 -6.47
CA ARG A 312 27.18 15.70 -5.76
C ARG A 312 27.01 15.29 -4.29
N SER A 313 26.95 13.99 -4.03
CA SER A 313 26.79 13.45 -2.67
C SER A 313 28.03 13.69 -1.79
N LYS A 314 29.24 13.67 -2.37
CA LYS A 314 30.48 14.03 -1.66
C LYS A 314 30.50 15.54 -1.34
N LEU A 315 30.19 16.40 -2.32
CA LEU A 315 30.17 17.85 -2.11
C LEU A 315 29.10 18.31 -1.11
N ARG A 316 27.90 17.71 -1.14
CA ARG A 316 26.86 18.03 -0.14
C ARG A 316 27.31 17.69 1.29
N ARG A 317 28.03 16.58 1.48
CA ARG A 317 28.60 16.22 2.79
C ARG A 317 29.68 17.20 3.23
N TYR A 318 30.54 17.62 2.31
CA TYR A 318 31.56 18.65 2.58
C TYR A 318 30.92 19.99 3.00
N LEU A 319 29.97 20.49 2.20
CA LEU A 319 29.27 21.75 2.51
C LEU A 319 28.50 21.68 3.82
N ALA A 320 27.84 20.55 4.12
CA ALA A 320 27.16 20.37 5.40
C ALA A 320 28.13 20.38 6.59
N LYS A 321 29.33 19.78 6.44
CA LYS A 321 30.38 19.81 7.46
C LYS A 321 30.91 21.23 7.67
N LYS A 322 31.21 21.95 6.59
CA LYS A 322 31.67 23.35 6.64
C LYS A 322 30.66 24.25 7.35
N LEU A 323 29.38 24.19 6.98
CA LEU A 323 28.30 24.95 7.63
C LEU A 323 28.16 24.60 9.12
N LYS A 324 28.36 23.32 9.50
CA LYS A 324 28.33 22.89 10.90
C LYS A 324 29.50 23.46 11.70
N ASP A 325 30.68 23.52 11.12
CA ASP A 325 31.87 24.05 11.80
C ASP A 325 31.83 25.59 11.88
N GLU A 326 31.30 26.28 10.86
CA GLU A 326 31.01 27.72 10.90
C GLU A 326 29.98 28.06 11.99
N ALA A 327 28.91 27.27 12.13
CA ALA A 327 27.91 27.46 13.18
C ALA A 327 28.51 27.30 14.58
N LYS A 328 29.39 26.30 14.79
CA LYS A 328 30.11 26.14 16.07
C LYS A 328 31.01 27.33 16.37
N GLN A 329 31.72 27.85 15.37
CA GLN A 329 32.61 28.99 15.55
C GLN A 329 31.82 30.25 15.93
N LEU A 330 30.68 30.49 15.28
CA LEU A 330 29.77 31.57 15.64
C LEU A 330 29.23 31.43 17.07
N ASP A 331 28.87 30.22 17.49
CA ASP A 331 28.42 29.96 18.86
C ASP A 331 29.53 30.24 19.89
N GLU A 332 30.77 29.84 19.60
CA GLU A 332 31.92 30.15 20.45
C GLU A 332 32.20 31.66 20.52
N ASP A 333 32.10 32.37 19.40
CA ASP A 333 32.28 33.82 19.37
C ASP A 333 31.15 34.57 20.08
N ILE A 334 29.90 34.08 19.99
CA ILE A 334 28.77 34.58 20.77
C ILE A 334 29.02 34.36 22.27
N LYS A 335 29.52 33.18 22.68
CA LYS A 335 29.88 32.90 24.09
C LYS A 335 30.99 33.83 24.58
N LYS A 336 32.04 34.04 23.79
CA LYS A 336 33.14 34.97 24.12
C LYS A 336 32.62 36.40 24.25
N LYS A 337 31.79 36.87 23.31
CA LYS A 337 31.19 38.22 23.34
C LYS A 337 30.28 38.43 24.55
N LYS A 338 29.48 37.42 24.93
CA LYS A 338 28.65 37.46 26.15
C LYS A 338 29.51 37.51 27.43
N LYS A 339 30.61 36.76 27.49
CA LYS A 339 31.56 36.82 28.62
C LYS A 339 32.19 38.21 28.76
N LEU A 340 32.68 38.78 27.66
CA LEU A 340 33.26 40.13 27.62
C LEU A 340 32.26 41.21 28.05
N LEU A 341 31.01 41.11 27.59
CA LEU A 341 29.96 42.06 27.96
C LEU A 341 29.63 42.00 29.46
N LYS A 342 29.58 40.78 30.04
CA LYS A 342 29.38 40.57 31.48
C LYS A 342 30.53 41.16 32.31
N GLU A 343 31.75 41.06 31.81
CA GLU A 343 32.94 41.62 32.46
C GLU A 343 32.95 43.16 32.41
N ARG A 344 32.63 43.76 31.24
CA ARG A 344 32.43 45.21 31.11
C ARG A 344 31.33 45.74 32.04
N ARG A 345 30.25 45.00 32.23
CA ARG A 345 29.18 45.37 33.18
C ARG A 345 29.68 45.37 34.61
N LYS A 346 30.42 44.34 35.04
CA LYS A 346 31.05 44.29 36.37
C LYS A 346 32.09 45.40 36.59
N GLN A 347 32.83 45.79 35.56
CA GLN A 347 33.75 46.93 35.63
C GLN A 347 32.99 48.25 35.80
N ARG A 348 31.92 48.47 35.01
CA ARG A 348 31.05 49.66 35.16
C ARG A 348 30.39 49.73 36.53
N GLU A 349 29.90 48.61 37.05
CA GLU A 349 29.34 48.53 38.41
C GLU A 349 30.40 48.85 39.47
N ARG A 350 31.65 48.36 39.34
CA ARG A 350 32.76 48.70 40.24
C ARG A 350 33.18 50.18 40.17
N VAL A 351 33.15 50.78 38.99
CA VAL A 351 33.43 52.22 38.81
C VAL A 351 32.27 53.07 39.35
N ALA A 352 31.02 52.65 39.16
CA ALA A 352 29.85 53.33 39.72
C ALA A 352 29.74 53.22 41.25
N LEU A 353 30.22 52.11 41.84
CA LEU A 353 30.35 51.95 43.29
C LEU A 353 31.53 52.72 43.89
N LYS A 354 32.51 53.11 43.07
CA LYS A 354 33.56 54.07 43.42
C LYS A 354 33.14 55.47 42.97
N MET A 355 32.16 56.06 43.65
CA MET A 355 31.89 57.50 43.53
C MET A 355 32.93 58.34 44.31
N ASP A 356 33.07 59.60 43.87
CA ASP A 356 33.65 60.78 44.53
C ASP A 356 33.98 60.69 46.03
N LEU A 357 35.25 60.92 46.41
CA LEU A 357 35.80 62.03 47.24
C LEU A 357 37.31 61.75 47.56
N PRO A 358 38.09 62.75 48.04
CA PRO A 358 39.42 63.10 47.53
C PRO A 358 40.58 62.61 48.41
N GLY A 359 41.79 62.60 47.83
CA GLY A 359 43.03 62.73 48.62
C GLY A 359 43.94 61.52 48.69
N VAL A 360 44.95 61.55 47.81
CA VAL A 360 46.35 61.16 48.04
C VAL A 360 46.69 59.67 48.23
N SER A 361 47.09 58.99 47.14
CA SER A 361 48.50 58.89 46.74
C SER A 361 48.62 58.01 45.48
N ILE A 362 48.85 58.68 44.36
CA ILE A 362 49.36 58.09 43.12
C ILE A 362 50.84 58.45 43.06
N ALA A 363 51.66 57.43 42.89
CA ALA A 363 52.97 57.47 42.25
C ALA A 363 53.11 56.12 41.54
N ASP A 364 53.56 55.96 40.31
CA ASP A 364 53.79 56.85 39.17
C ASP A 364 53.91 55.90 37.97
N GLY A 365 53.51 56.35 36.78
CA GLY A 365 53.69 55.55 35.55
C GLY A 365 52.83 55.98 34.37
N ASN A 366 53.02 57.23 33.93
CA ASN A 366 52.80 57.79 32.58
C ASN A 366 52.88 56.74 31.43
N ASP A 367 52.14 56.80 30.31
CA ASP A 367 51.57 57.95 29.61
C ASP A 367 50.38 57.56 28.69
N SER A 368 49.32 58.36 28.80
CA SER A 368 48.55 59.01 27.72
C SER A 368 48.51 58.42 26.29
N SER A 369 47.33 57.94 25.88
CA SER A 369 46.59 58.52 24.75
C SER A 369 45.19 57.91 24.63
N MET A 370 44.21 58.59 25.23
CA MET A 370 42.81 58.52 24.82
C MET A 370 42.43 59.91 24.37
N PHE A 371 41.98 60.02 23.12
CA PHE A 371 40.88 60.84 22.61
C PHE A 371 41.17 61.22 21.14
N SER A 372 40.63 60.43 20.22
CA SER A 372 40.22 60.96 18.92
C SER A 372 38.77 60.60 18.64
N LEU A 373 37.97 61.66 18.48
CA LEU A 373 36.55 61.70 18.19
C LEU A 373 36.26 61.21 16.75
N VAL A 374 36.01 59.91 16.56
CA VAL A 374 35.52 59.39 15.25
C VAL A 374 34.29 58.47 15.38
N THR A 375 33.87 58.05 16.57
CA THR A 375 32.76 57.08 16.75
C THR A 375 31.37 57.69 16.94
N ILE A 376 31.06 58.85 16.34
CA ILE A 376 29.69 59.40 16.35
C ILE A 376 28.90 59.08 15.07
N ASN A 377 29.55 58.69 13.96
CA ASN A 377 28.81 58.39 12.71
C ASN A 377 28.27 56.95 12.58
N LYS A 378 28.45 56.07 13.58
CA LYS A 378 27.95 54.68 13.52
C LYS A 378 26.72 54.39 14.39
N ALA A 379 26.26 55.36 15.19
CA ALA A 379 25.07 55.22 16.02
C ALA A 379 23.76 55.38 15.23
N ALA A 380 23.80 56.03 14.06
CA ALA A 380 22.62 56.25 13.22
C ALA A 380 22.16 55.00 12.43
N ALA A 381 23.03 54.00 12.23
CA ALA A 381 22.71 52.81 11.44
C ALA A 381 22.03 51.68 12.23
N LEU A 382 21.89 51.79 13.55
CA LEU A 382 21.37 50.72 14.42
C LEU A 382 19.93 50.94 14.88
N CYS A 383 19.26 52.01 14.44
CA CYS A 383 17.88 52.30 14.84
C CYS A 383 16.82 51.73 13.89
N GLU A 384 17.17 51.27 12.68
CA GLU A 384 16.20 50.73 11.71
C GLU A 384 15.96 49.21 11.80
N ILE A 385 16.77 48.45 12.55
CA ILE A 385 16.65 46.97 12.61
C ILE A 385 15.83 46.51 13.85
N THR A 386 15.04 47.40 14.45
CA THR A 386 14.22 47.07 15.64
C THR A 386 12.71 47.10 15.38
N LYS A 387 12.27 47.09 14.12
CA LYS A 387 10.84 47.00 13.76
C LYS A 387 10.53 45.79 12.86
N GLY A 388 10.01 44.73 13.47
CA GLY A 388 9.30 43.58 12.85
C GLY A 388 10.22 42.55 12.21
N ASP A 389 10.00 41.24 12.26
CA ASP A 389 8.77 40.49 12.44
C ASP A 389 9.11 39.07 12.94
N MET A 390 8.27 38.50 13.81
CA MET A 390 8.37 37.12 14.26
C MET A 390 7.65 36.21 13.26
N LYS A 391 8.33 35.18 12.73
CA LYS A 391 7.81 33.86 12.33
C LYS A 391 8.86 33.08 11.55
N LEU A 392 9.58 32.15 12.19
CA LEU A 392 10.05 30.87 11.59
C LEU A 392 10.81 30.03 12.63
N ALA A 393 10.13 29.53 13.66
CA ALA A 393 10.77 28.64 14.64
C ALA A 393 9.77 27.62 15.19
N ASP A 394 9.10 26.90 14.30
CA ASP A 394 8.25 25.75 14.69
C ASP A 394 8.15 24.66 13.60
N ALA A 395 9.23 24.45 12.85
CA ALA A 395 9.28 23.37 11.87
C ALA A 395 10.72 22.89 11.66
N MET A 396 11.33 22.21 12.64
CA MET A 396 12.44 21.26 12.45
C MET A 396 12.67 20.43 13.72
N VAL A 397 11.72 19.56 14.04
CA VAL A 397 11.96 18.36 14.86
C VAL A 397 11.09 17.26 14.27
N GLU A 398 11.64 16.41 13.41
CA GLU A 398 11.27 14.99 13.27
C GLU A 398 12.38 14.24 12.49
N GLY A 399 12.99 13.24 13.14
CA GLY A 399 13.42 11.99 12.48
C GLY A 399 14.87 11.84 12.01
N GLU A 400 15.83 11.65 12.93
CA GLU A 400 17.04 10.85 12.65
C GLU A 400 16.84 9.44 13.22
N GLU A 401 16.67 8.44 12.33
CA GLU A 401 16.91 7.03 12.64
C GLU A 401 18.27 6.64 12.07
N ASP A 402 19.18 6.24 12.96
CA ASP A 402 20.50 5.70 12.63
C ASP A 402 20.39 4.37 11.88
N LEU A 403 20.81 4.36 10.61
CA LEU A 403 21.03 3.14 9.81
C LEU A 403 22.48 2.70 9.97
N TYR A 404 22.69 1.65 10.77
CA TYR A 404 23.93 0.89 10.85
C TYR A 404 24.06 0.00 9.61
N PHE A 405 25.12 0.21 8.82
CA PHE A 405 25.51 -0.68 7.72
C PHE A 405 26.60 -1.60 8.27
N SER A 406 26.27 -2.85 8.57
CA SER A 406 27.26 -3.90 8.80
C SER A 406 27.55 -4.60 7.48
N ASP A 407 28.83 -4.51 7.10
CA ASP A 407 29.51 -5.31 6.09
C ASP A 407 29.60 -6.75 6.60
N ASP A 408 29.13 -7.71 5.79
CA ASP A 408 29.54 -9.11 5.87
C ASP A 408 29.31 -9.71 4.48
N GLY A 409 30.42 -10.04 3.82
CA GLY A 409 30.44 -10.71 2.55
C GLY A 409 30.01 -12.17 2.68
N ASP A 410 29.24 -12.63 1.70
CA ASP A 410 29.28 -14.01 1.24
C ASP A 410 28.95 -14.01 -0.26
N SER A 411 30.02 -14.05 -1.04
CA SER A 411 30.01 -14.46 -2.44
C SER A 411 29.66 -15.95 -2.50
N ASP A 412 28.47 -16.28 -3.03
CA ASP A 412 28.22 -17.43 -3.91
C ASP A 412 26.71 -17.66 -4.09
N GLU A 413 26.06 -16.85 -4.94
CA GLU A 413 24.72 -17.16 -5.47
C GLU A 413 24.57 -16.70 -6.94
N VAL A 414 25.47 -17.18 -7.81
CA VAL A 414 25.36 -17.00 -9.26
C VAL A 414 25.21 -18.35 -9.96
N SER A 415 24.00 -18.91 -10.07
CA SER A 415 23.74 -19.92 -11.12
C SER A 415 22.29 -20.29 -11.50
N LEU A 416 21.21 -19.58 -11.14
CA LEU A 416 19.85 -20.10 -11.42
C LEU A 416 18.78 -19.09 -11.91
N VAL A 417 19.17 -17.88 -12.33
CA VAL A 417 18.21 -16.83 -12.75
C VAL A 417 18.03 -16.73 -14.28
N SER A 418 18.77 -17.50 -15.08
CA SER A 418 18.81 -17.29 -16.54
C SER A 418 17.63 -17.85 -17.35
N ASP A 419 16.69 -18.59 -16.76
CA ASP A 419 15.73 -19.40 -17.53
C ASP A 419 14.24 -19.16 -17.16
N LEU A 420 13.85 -17.94 -16.80
CA LEU A 420 12.45 -17.57 -16.51
C LEU A 420 12.00 -16.39 -17.40
N ASP A 421 10.89 -16.57 -18.10
CA ASP A 421 10.29 -15.55 -18.97
C ASP A 421 9.73 -14.36 -18.15
N ASP A 422 9.78 -13.14 -18.69
CA ASP A 422 9.50 -11.87 -18.00
C ASP A 422 8.12 -11.82 -17.28
N ASP A 423 7.11 -12.51 -17.82
CA ASP A 423 5.76 -12.58 -17.23
C ASP A 423 5.72 -13.35 -15.88
N ASP A 424 6.60 -14.33 -15.69
CA ASP A 424 6.67 -15.13 -14.44
C ASP A 424 7.44 -14.37 -13.33
N LEU A 425 8.35 -13.45 -13.69
CA LEU A 425 9.09 -12.59 -12.77
C LEU A 425 8.19 -11.52 -12.14
N ASP A 426 7.32 -10.91 -12.94
CA ASP A 426 6.39 -9.88 -12.48
C ASP A 426 5.36 -10.43 -11.48
N GLU A 427 4.85 -11.66 -11.71
CA GLU A 427 3.91 -12.32 -10.78
C GLU A 427 4.55 -12.65 -9.41
N ILE A 428 5.86 -12.90 -9.38
CA ILE A 428 6.61 -13.18 -8.15
C ILE A 428 6.88 -11.88 -7.38
N ILE A 429 7.24 -10.80 -8.07
CA ILE A 429 7.49 -9.48 -7.47
C ILE A 429 6.20 -8.90 -6.87
N GLU A 430 5.07 -9.06 -7.56
CA GLU A 430 3.78 -8.57 -7.09
C GLU A 430 3.30 -9.31 -5.83
N LYS A 431 3.50 -10.64 -5.78
CA LYS A 431 3.24 -11.44 -4.58
C LYS A 431 4.16 -11.13 -3.40
N GLN A 432 5.42 -10.75 -3.66
CA GLN A 432 6.32 -10.30 -2.59
C GLN A 432 5.88 -8.95 -2.01
N LYS A 433 5.38 -8.03 -2.85
CA LYS A 433 4.79 -6.75 -2.43
C LYS A 433 3.48 -6.93 -1.64
N GLU A 434 2.63 -7.87 -2.03
CA GLU A 434 1.43 -8.23 -1.25
C GLU A 434 1.80 -8.83 0.12
N MET A 435 2.78 -9.73 0.19
CA MET A 435 3.24 -10.29 1.47
C MET A 435 3.90 -9.25 2.38
N ALA A 436 4.56 -8.23 1.83
CA ALA A 436 5.10 -7.11 2.60
C ALA A 436 3.97 -6.22 3.17
N LYS A 437 2.91 -5.97 2.39
CA LYS A 437 1.69 -5.28 2.85
C LYS A 437 0.96 -6.07 3.95
N ASP A 438 0.85 -7.38 3.83
CA ASP A 438 0.21 -8.25 4.83
C ASP A 438 1.02 -8.37 6.14
N LYS A 439 2.35 -8.25 6.08
CA LYS A 439 3.20 -8.13 7.28
C LYS A 439 3.05 -6.78 7.96
N ALA A 440 2.86 -5.70 7.19
CA ALA A 440 2.64 -4.35 7.72
C ALA A 440 1.26 -4.21 8.39
N THR A 441 0.22 -4.86 7.87
CA THR A 441 -1.14 -4.84 8.45
C THR A 441 -1.25 -5.70 9.71
N LYS A 442 -0.50 -6.82 9.82
CA LYS A 442 -0.44 -7.64 11.05
C LYS A 442 0.31 -6.99 12.21
N LYS A 443 1.19 -6.01 11.97
CA LYS A 443 1.82 -5.20 13.02
C LYS A 443 0.85 -4.24 13.74
N LYS A 444 -0.36 -4.04 13.20
CA LYS A 444 -1.35 -3.06 13.71
C LYS A 444 -2.37 -3.63 14.71
N TYR A 445 -2.39 -4.94 14.93
CA TYR A 445 -3.18 -5.58 16.00
C TYR A 445 -2.23 -6.13 17.07
N VAL A 446 -1.55 -5.23 17.77
CA VAL A 446 -0.97 -5.53 19.09
C VAL A 446 -2.04 -5.16 20.11
N PHE A 447 -2.45 -6.15 20.90
CA PHE A 447 -3.38 -5.98 22.00
C PHE A 447 -2.88 -4.87 22.93
N HIS A 448 -3.70 -3.85 23.15
CA HIS A 448 -3.53 -2.92 24.27
C HIS A 448 -3.63 -3.74 25.56
N SER A 449 -2.48 -4.06 26.17
CA SER A 449 -2.45 -4.52 27.56
C SER A 449 -2.76 -3.31 28.43
N VAL A 450 -3.96 -3.31 28.99
CA VAL A 450 -4.41 -2.36 30.02
C VAL A 450 -3.34 -2.33 31.11
N SER A 451 -2.72 -1.16 31.33
CA SER A 451 -1.82 -0.94 32.45
C SER A 451 -2.67 -0.91 33.73
N LEU A 452 -2.72 -2.01 34.47
CA LEU A 452 -3.00 -1.92 35.89
C LEU A 452 -1.69 -1.59 36.60
N SER A 453 -1.58 -0.33 37.04
CA SER A 453 -0.63 0.10 38.05
C SER A 453 -0.91 -0.68 39.33
N ALA A 454 -0.03 -1.62 39.66
CA ALA A 454 0.02 -2.22 40.99
C ALA A 454 1.43 -2.00 41.54
N SER A 455 1.63 -0.84 42.19
CA SER A 455 2.75 -0.62 43.09
C SER A 455 2.56 -1.52 44.30
N ILE A 456 3.27 -2.65 44.36
CA ILE A 456 3.40 -3.41 45.60
C ILE A 456 4.50 -2.70 46.41
N CYS A 457 4.09 -1.85 47.34
CA CYS A 457 4.94 -1.34 48.40
C CYS A 457 4.95 -2.36 49.54
N ILE A 458 6.08 -3.03 49.78
CA ILE A 458 6.28 -3.82 51.00
C ILE A 458 6.76 -2.85 52.08
N THR A 459 5.96 -2.67 53.12
CA THR A 459 6.32 -1.90 54.31
C THR A 459 6.84 -2.85 55.39
N THR A 460 8.14 -2.76 55.68
CA THR A 460 8.68 -3.17 56.98
C THR A 460 9.46 -2.00 57.54
N ASN A 461 8.93 -1.41 58.63
CA ASN A 461 9.57 -0.39 59.47
C ASN A 461 10.02 0.90 58.77
N GLY A 462 9.06 1.64 58.20
CA GLY A 462 9.04 3.11 58.27
C GLY A 462 10.20 3.91 57.65
N LYS A 463 10.99 3.34 56.74
CA LYS A 463 11.98 4.09 55.95
C LYS A 463 11.84 3.79 54.46
N ILE A 464 11.53 4.83 53.68
CA ILE A 464 11.53 4.79 52.20
C ILE A 464 12.99 4.85 51.76
N LEU A 465 13.56 3.71 51.34
CA LEU A 465 14.80 3.69 50.59
C LEU A 465 14.47 3.80 49.10
N SER A 466 14.99 4.85 48.46
CA SER A 466 14.90 5.09 47.02
C SER A 466 15.66 3.99 46.25
N GLY A 467 14.93 2.96 45.81
CA GLY A 467 15.44 1.89 44.96
C GLY A 467 15.34 2.25 43.48
N VAL A 468 16.49 2.23 42.82
CA VAL A 468 16.78 2.44 41.39
C VAL A 468 15.72 1.85 40.45
N CYS A 469 15.06 2.71 39.65
CA CYS A 469 14.23 2.29 38.52
C CYS A 469 15.10 1.76 37.37
N PHE A 470 14.97 0.48 37.03
CA PHE A 470 15.50 -0.05 35.76
C PHE A 470 14.63 0.39 34.58
N PRO A 471 15.21 0.79 33.42
CA PRO A 471 14.45 1.33 32.30
C PRO A 471 13.66 0.23 31.54
N PRO A 472 12.47 0.56 30.98
CA PRO A 472 11.62 -0.39 30.26
C PRO A 472 12.13 -0.55 28.82
N GLY A 473 13.13 -1.41 28.62
CA GLY A 473 13.83 -1.51 27.33
C GLY A 473 14.17 -2.91 26.84
N LYS A 474 13.56 -3.99 27.35
CA LYS A 474 13.86 -5.35 26.86
C LYS A 474 12.80 -5.83 25.88
N ARG A 475 13.17 -5.90 24.60
CA ARG A 475 12.46 -6.71 23.58
C ARG A 475 12.21 -8.11 24.17
N ALA A 476 10.97 -8.59 24.11
CA ALA A 476 10.62 -9.93 24.61
C ALA A 476 11.55 -10.97 23.97
N ARG A 477 12.34 -11.68 24.78
CA ARG A 477 13.24 -12.73 24.30
C ARG A 477 12.42 -13.80 23.57
N ILE A 478 12.87 -14.22 22.39
CA ILE A 478 12.28 -15.35 21.69
C ILE A 478 12.51 -16.59 22.56
N MET A 479 11.44 -17.17 23.10
CA MET A 479 11.54 -18.35 23.96
C MET A 479 11.58 -19.64 23.14
N ASN A 480 12.45 -20.57 23.54
CA ASN A 480 12.48 -21.94 23.03
C ASN A 480 11.19 -22.69 23.38
N ALA A 481 10.90 -23.81 22.72
CA ALA A 481 9.67 -24.60 22.96
C ALA A 481 9.47 -25.00 24.43
N GLU A 482 10.57 -25.29 25.14
CA GLU A 482 10.56 -25.60 26.58
C GLU A 482 10.23 -24.37 27.43
N GLY A 483 10.77 -23.21 27.07
CA GLY A 483 10.45 -21.93 27.72
C GLY A 483 8.99 -21.53 27.49
N LEU A 484 8.43 -21.80 26.31
CA LEU A 484 7.02 -21.58 26.01
C LEU A 484 6.10 -22.50 26.84
N ALA A 485 6.50 -23.76 27.01
CA ALA A 485 5.75 -24.71 27.84
C ALA A 485 5.78 -24.32 29.32
N LEU A 486 6.94 -23.91 29.85
CA LEU A 486 7.07 -23.33 31.19
C LEU A 486 6.24 -22.06 31.35
N GLY A 487 6.33 -21.13 30.39
CA GLY A 487 5.56 -19.89 30.40
C GLY A 487 4.06 -20.13 30.43
N CYS A 488 3.58 -21.17 29.74
CA CYS A 488 2.19 -21.60 29.78
C CYS A 488 1.79 -22.08 31.18
N GLN A 489 2.64 -22.88 31.84
CA GLN A 489 2.38 -23.34 33.22
C GLN A 489 2.32 -22.17 34.21
N ILE A 490 3.22 -21.18 34.07
CA ILE A 490 3.24 -19.96 34.87
C ILE A 490 1.97 -19.12 34.63
N ALA A 491 1.54 -18.99 33.36
CA ALA A 491 0.35 -18.23 32.99
C ALA A 491 -0.94 -18.89 33.47
N THR A 492 -0.98 -20.23 33.52
CA THR A 492 -2.18 -20.99 33.85
C THR A 492 -2.44 -21.07 35.36
N SER A 493 -1.39 -21.11 36.20
CA SER A 493 -1.56 -21.29 37.65
C SER A 493 -0.55 -20.50 38.48
N LYS A 494 -1.07 -19.68 39.41
CA LYS A 494 -0.26 -18.98 40.42
C LYS A 494 0.46 -19.94 41.38
N LYS A 495 -0.15 -21.10 41.68
CA LYS A 495 0.49 -22.14 42.52
C LYS A 495 1.70 -22.72 41.79
N ARG A 496 1.53 -23.08 40.52
CA ARG A 496 2.62 -23.61 39.69
C ARG A 496 3.74 -22.59 39.53
N SER A 497 3.40 -21.31 39.39
CA SER A 497 4.40 -20.22 39.39
C SER A 497 5.24 -20.20 40.67
N ARG A 498 4.60 -20.29 41.85
CA ARG A 498 5.30 -20.39 43.15
C ARG A 498 6.18 -21.64 43.22
N ASP A 499 5.64 -22.81 42.88
CA ASP A 499 6.38 -24.08 42.91
C ASP A 499 7.63 -24.03 41.98
N LEU A 500 7.54 -23.32 40.85
CA LEU A 500 8.66 -23.12 39.93
C LEU A 500 9.71 -22.15 40.47
N VAL A 501 9.29 -21.10 41.20
CA VAL A 501 10.20 -20.18 41.89
C VAL A 501 10.93 -20.94 43.00
N ASP A 502 10.22 -21.73 43.80
CA ASP A 502 10.83 -22.53 44.87
C ASP A 502 11.78 -23.58 44.28
N GLY A 503 11.38 -24.25 43.20
CA GLY A 503 12.24 -25.20 42.46
C GLY A 503 13.41 -24.56 41.70
N SER A 504 13.45 -23.22 41.60
CA SER A 504 14.59 -22.51 40.99
C SER A 504 15.80 -22.42 41.92
N PHE A 505 15.60 -22.64 43.23
CA PHE A 505 16.66 -22.74 44.22
C PHE A 505 17.19 -24.18 44.25
N HIS A 506 18.34 -24.40 43.61
CA HIS A 506 19.07 -25.67 43.62
C HIS A 506 20.55 -25.41 43.91
N SER A 507 21.34 -26.45 44.16
CA SER A 507 22.77 -26.35 44.54
C SER A 507 23.59 -25.47 43.58
N HIS A 508 23.20 -25.44 42.31
CA HIS A 508 23.79 -24.59 41.27
C HIS A 508 23.16 -23.18 41.13
N ALA A 509 22.40 -22.65 42.10
CA ALA A 509 21.80 -21.31 42.02
C ALA A 509 22.73 -20.21 42.56
N MET A 510 23.71 -20.58 43.39
CA MET A 510 24.57 -19.63 44.13
C MET A 510 25.52 -18.81 43.23
N TYR A 511 25.83 -19.28 42.02
CA TYR A 511 26.79 -18.60 41.13
C TYR A 511 26.20 -17.41 40.36
N TYR A 512 24.87 -17.26 40.29
CA TYR A 512 24.24 -16.10 39.64
C TYR A 512 24.21 -14.84 40.53
N PHE A 513 24.48 -15.00 41.82
CA PHE A 513 24.67 -13.89 42.78
C PHE A 513 26.14 -13.51 42.96
N CYS A 514 27.07 -14.28 42.40
CA CYS A 514 28.45 -13.84 42.25
C CYS A 514 28.48 -12.96 41.01
N ASP A 515 28.62 -11.64 41.21
CA ASP A 515 28.94 -10.71 40.14
C ASP A 515 30.04 -11.29 39.25
N GLN A 516 29.97 -10.98 37.95
CA GLN A 516 30.89 -11.38 36.90
C GLN A 516 32.36 -11.20 37.30
N CYS A 517 32.92 -12.18 38.01
CA CYS A 517 34.33 -12.24 38.35
C CYS A 517 35.02 -13.03 37.24
N GLU A 518 35.55 -12.34 36.22
CA GLU A 518 36.58 -12.78 35.26
C GLU A 518 36.73 -14.30 35.02
N VAL A 519 35.66 -15.00 34.63
CA VAL A 519 35.75 -16.41 34.24
C VAL A 519 35.91 -16.50 32.71
N PRO A 520 36.92 -17.22 32.19
CA PRO A 520 37.10 -17.40 30.75
C PRO A 520 35.87 -17.98 30.04
N GLU A 521 35.59 -17.51 28.83
CA GLU A 521 34.41 -17.90 28.05
C GLU A 521 34.35 -19.41 27.76
N TRP A 522 35.51 -20.05 27.54
CA TRP A 522 35.60 -21.50 27.31
C TRP A 522 35.10 -22.30 28.53
N PHE A 523 35.35 -21.82 29.75
CA PHE A 523 34.90 -22.48 30.97
C PHE A 523 33.39 -22.31 31.15
N VAL A 524 32.87 -21.12 30.83
CA VAL A 524 31.43 -20.84 30.88
C VAL A 524 30.67 -21.69 29.86
N ASP A 525 31.21 -21.91 28.68
CA ASP A 525 30.58 -22.73 27.64
C ASP A 525 30.65 -24.23 27.94
N ASP A 526 31.74 -24.71 28.54
CA ASP A 526 31.83 -26.09 29.04
C ASP A 526 30.86 -26.32 30.21
N GLU A 527 30.77 -25.38 31.15
CA GLU A 527 29.76 -25.42 32.21
C GLU A 527 28.34 -25.45 31.64
N LYS A 528 28.00 -24.60 30.65
CA LYS A 528 26.66 -24.61 30.03
C LYS A 528 26.32 -25.97 29.41
N LYS A 529 27.29 -26.68 28.85
CA LYS A 529 27.08 -27.99 28.21
C LYS A 529 26.76 -29.08 29.24
N HIS A 530 27.43 -29.05 30.40
CA HIS A 530 27.31 -30.08 31.43
C HIS A 530 26.25 -29.74 32.50
N ARG A 531 25.93 -28.46 32.69
CA ARG A 531 25.01 -27.95 33.72
C ARG A 531 23.57 -27.83 33.21
N ASN A 532 23.02 -28.93 32.73
CA ASN A 532 21.63 -28.98 32.27
C ASN A 532 20.67 -29.28 33.44
N LYS A 533 19.83 -28.32 33.79
CA LYS A 533 18.76 -28.53 34.77
C LYS A 533 17.60 -29.30 34.13
N PRO A 534 17.06 -30.35 34.76
CA PRO A 534 15.82 -30.94 34.27
C PRO A 534 14.69 -29.93 34.44
N ILE A 535 14.12 -29.50 33.32
CA ILE A 535 13.01 -28.55 33.31
C ILE A 535 11.75 -29.31 33.78
N PRO A 536 10.96 -28.77 34.73
CA PRO A 536 9.76 -29.42 35.27
C PRO A 536 8.56 -29.34 34.30
N VAL A 537 8.76 -29.77 33.05
CA VAL A 537 7.77 -29.84 31.98
C VAL A 537 7.81 -31.23 31.38
N THR A 538 6.64 -31.78 31.05
CA THR A 538 6.56 -33.09 30.40
C THR A 538 7.02 -32.99 28.94
N LYS A 539 7.66 -34.06 28.46
CA LYS A 539 8.12 -34.15 27.06
C LYS A 539 6.98 -33.93 26.06
N GLU A 540 5.79 -34.44 26.37
CA GLU A 540 4.57 -34.28 25.56
C GLU A 540 4.20 -32.81 25.35
N MET A 541 4.23 -31.99 26.42
CA MET A 541 3.95 -30.55 26.30
C MET A 541 4.97 -29.86 25.38
N VAL A 542 6.25 -30.20 25.51
CA VAL A 542 7.31 -29.63 24.65
C VAL A 542 7.12 -30.04 23.19
N GLU A 543 6.74 -31.29 22.94
CA GLU A 543 6.45 -31.81 21.60
C GLU A 543 5.25 -31.11 20.96
N GLU A 544 4.21 -30.78 21.75
CA GLU A 544 3.06 -29.99 21.28
C GLU A 544 3.50 -28.61 20.78
N TYR A 545 4.34 -27.89 21.54
CA TYR A 545 4.85 -26.58 21.11
C TYR A 545 5.81 -26.68 19.92
N LYS A 546 6.65 -27.73 19.86
CA LYS A 546 7.48 -28.02 18.67
C LYS A 546 6.61 -28.32 17.44
N ALA A 547 5.49 -29.02 17.61
CA ALA A 547 4.53 -29.29 16.54
C ALA A 547 3.83 -28.01 16.05
N LYS A 548 3.39 -27.14 16.97
CA LYS A 548 2.81 -25.82 16.63
C LYS A 548 3.80 -24.94 15.85
N TRP A 549 5.07 -24.89 16.26
CA TRP A 549 6.12 -24.19 15.52
C TRP A 549 6.36 -24.78 14.13
N LYS A 550 6.38 -26.12 14.03
CA LYS A 550 6.49 -26.80 12.73
C LYS A 550 5.27 -26.51 11.85
N GLU A 551 4.06 -26.42 12.39
CA GLU A 551 2.85 -26.13 11.62
C GLU A 551 2.89 -24.73 11.00
N ILE A 552 3.33 -23.74 11.77
CA ILE A 552 3.54 -22.35 11.28
C ILE A 552 4.57 -22.34 10.14
N ASN A 553 5.65 -23.13 10.27
CA ASN A 553 6.73 -23.21 9.29
C ASN A 553 6.46 -24.17 8.11
N ALA A 554 5.49 -25.09 8.23
CA ALA A 554 5.29 -26.18 7.28
C ALA A 554 4.65 -25.71 5.96
N ARG A 555 4.05 -24.51 5.92
CA ARG A 555 3.32 -24.04 4.73
C ARG A 555 3.38 -22.53 4.51
N PRO A 556 4.57 -21.92 4.34
CA PRO A 556 4.63 -20.55 3.86
C PRO A 556 4.00 -20.50 2.46
N ILE A 557 3.21 -19.47 2.19
CA ILE A 557 2.48 -19.26 0.93
C ILE A 557 3.42 -19.44 -0.29
N LYS A 558 4.68 -18.99 -0.15
CA LYS A 558 5.76 -19.18 -1.13
C LYS A 558 6.02 -20.65 -1.47
N ARG A 559 6.22 -21.54 -0.48
CA ARG A 559 6.49 -22.98 -0.73
C ARG A 559 5.29 -23.69 -1.35
N VAL A 560 4.07 -23.26 -1.02
CA VAL A 560 2.84 -23.79 -1.65
C VAL A 560 2.74 -23.36 -3.11
N ALA A 561 3.03 -22.10 -3.41
CA ALA A 561 3.07 -21.58 -4.78
C ALA A 561 4.16 -22.28 -5.61
N GLU A 562 5.36 -22.42 -5.05
CA GLU A 562 6.50 -23.10 -5.68
C GLU A 562 6.20 -24.58 -5.96
N ALA A 563 5.54 -25.29 -5.03
CA ALA A 563 5.11 -26.67 -5.23
C ALA A 563 4.05 -26.78 -6.34
N LYS A 564 3.11 -25.83 -6.43
CA LYS A 564 2.12 -25.77 -7.53
C LYS A 564 2.80 -25.48 -8.87
N ALA A 565 3.74 -24.55 -8.91
CA ALA A 565 4.52 -24.21 -10.10
C ALA A 565 5.33 -25.42 -10.59
N ARG A 566 6.02 -26.14 -9.70
CA ARG A 566 6.73 -27.39 -10.04
C ARG A 566 5.79 -28.45 -10.63
N LYS A 567 4.59 -28.62 -10.07
CA LYS A 567 3.59 -29.55 -10.62
C LYS A 567 3.09 -29.10 -12.00
N LYS A 568 2.81 -27.81 -12.19
CA LYS A 568 2.41 -27.23 -13.48
C LYS A 568 3.51 -27.42 -14.53
N ARG A 569 4.77 -27.13 -14.20
CA ARG A 569 5.93 -27.32 -15.09
C ARG A 569 6.12 -28.77 -15.50
N ARG A 570 6.02 -29.72 -14.56
CA ARG A 570 6.09 -31.16 -14.87
C ARG A 570 4.97 -31.61 -15.80
N MET A 571 3.75 -31.10 -15.60
CA MET A 571 2.62 -31.39 -16.50
C MET A 571 2.83 -30.80 -17.89
N LEU A 572 3.29 -29.55 -17.99
CA LEU A 572 3.58 -28.89 -19.27
C LEU A 572 4.69 -29.61 -20.05
N LYS A 573 5.80 -29.98 -19.39
CA LYS A 573 6.87 -30.76 -20.04
C LYS A 573 6.36 -32.10 -20.55
N LYS A 574 5.47 -32.76 -19.80
CA LYS A 574 4.81 -34.01 -20.23
C LYS A 574 3.88 -33.78 -21.43
N MET A 575 3.11 -32.69 -21.43
CA MET A 575 2.26 -32.27 -22.57
C MET A 575 3.08 -32.01 -23.83
N GLU A 576 4.15 -31.24 -23.71
CA GLU A 576 5.01 -30.89 -24.83
C GLU A 576 5.67 -32.14 -25.43
N SER A 577 6.15 -33.06 -24.59
CA SER A 577 6.69 -34.34 -25.06
C SER A 577 5.63 -35.20 -25.78
N ALA A 578 4.37 -35.12 -25.36
CA ALA A 578 3.27 -35.82 -26.02
C ALA A 578 2.90 -35.16 -27.35
N LYS A 579 2.95 -33.82 -27.42
CA LYS A 579 2.72 -33.04 -28.64
C LYS A 579 3.80 -33.33 -29.69
N LYS A 580 5.07 -33.33 -29.31
CA LYS A 580 6.19 -33.69 -30.20
C LYS A 580 6.04 -35.11 -30.76
N LYS A 581 5.64 -36.08 -29.91
CA LYS A 581 5.37 -37.45 -30.35
C LYS A 581 4.13 -37.55 -31.25
N ALA A 582 3.11 -36.75 -31.00
CA ALA A 582 1.91 -36.66 -31.83
C ALA A 582 2.24 -36.08 -33.22
N GLU A 583 3.01 -35.01 -33.28
CA GLU A 583 3.48 -34.38 -34.53
C GLU A 583 4.33 -35.36 -35.36
N ALA A 584 5.22 -36.12 -34.72
CA ALA A 584 6.00 -37.16 -35.39
C ALA A 584 5.11 -38.22 -36.06
N VAL A 585 4.05 -38.69 -35.39
CA VAL A 585 3.10 -39.69 -35.94
C VAL A 585 2.22 -39.11 -37.05
N VAL A 586 1.92 -37.81 -37.01
CA VAL A 586 1.16 -37.16 -38.08
C VAL A 586 2.01 -37.04 -39.36
N ASN A 587 3.30 -36.72 -39.19
CA ASN A 587 4.24 -36.49 -40.29
C ASN A 587 4.77 -37.77 -40.96
N THR A 588 4.58 -38.96 -40.39
CA THR A 588 4.92 -40.23 -41.06
C THR A 588 3.96 -40.49 -42.22
N VAL A 589 4.47 -40.58 -43.45
CA VAL A 589 3.66 -40.73 -44.67
C VAL A 589 3.15 -42.18 -44.85
N ASP A 590 3.87 -43.17 -44.33
CA ASP A 590 3.64 -44.61 -44.59
C ASP A 590 2.53 -45.27 -43.75
N ILE A 591 1.80 -44.51 -42.91
CA ILE A 591 0.78 -45.04 -41.98
C ILE A 591 -0.61 -44.51 -42.35
N GLY A 592 -1.59 -45.39 -42.42
CA GLY A 592 -2.99 -45.03 -42.70
C GLY A 592 -3.62 -44.14 -41.61
N GLU A 593 -4.58 -43.29 -41.98
CA GLU A 593 -5.20 -42.28 -41.07
C GLU A 593 -5.85 -42.88 -39.82
N ARG A 594 -6.45 -44.06 -39.95
CA ARG A 594 -7.10 -44.79 -38.84
C ARG A 594 -6.09 -45.26 -37.80
N GLU A 595 -4.91 -45.69 -38.25
CA GLU A 595 -3.82 -46.12 -37.37
C GLU A 595 -3.12 -44.92 -36.73
N LYS A 596 -2.91 -43.83 -37.49
CA LYS A 596 -2.45 -42.53 -36.95
C LYS A 596 -3.33 -42.08 -35.79
N MET A 597 -4.65 -42.14 -35.96
CA MET A 597 -5.61 -41.76 -34.91
C MET A 597 -5.53 -42.68 -33.68
N ALA A 598 -5.33 -43.98 -33.86
CA ALA A 598 -5.17 -44.93 -32.76
C ALA A 598 -3.87 -44.70 -31.97
N GLN A 599 -2.76 -44.45 -32.66
CA GLN A 599 -1.47 -44.11 -32.05
C GLN A 599 -1.53 -42.77 -31.32
N LEU A 600 -2.17 -41.75 -31.91
CA LEU A 600 -2.41 -40.45 -31.30
C LEU A 600 -3.20 -40.57 -29.99
N LYS A 601 -4.28 -41.35 -29.99
CA LYS A 601 -5.09 -41.65 -28.79
C LYS A 601 -4.28 -42.36 -27.71
N SER A 602 -3.37 -43.26 -28.08
CA SER A 602 -2.45 -43.95 -27.16
C SER A 602 -1.45 -42.98 -26.52
N ILE A 603 -0.87 -42.05 -27.30
CA ILE A 603 0.08 -41.03 -26.83
C ILE A 603 -0.58 -40.10 -25.81
N TYR A 604 -1.77 -39.57 -26.11
CA TYR A 604 -2.51 -38.72 -25.18
C TYR A 604 -2.97 -39.47 -23.93
N LYS A 605 -3.38 -40.75 -24.05
CA LYS A 605 -3.74 -41.61 -22.92
C LYS A 605 -2.54 -41.90 -22.00
N LYS A 606 -1.34 -42.13 -22.56
CA LYS A 606 -0.08 -42.29 -21.80
C LYS A 606 0.35 -40.96 -21.15
N ALA A 607 0.12 -39.83 -21.81
CA ALA A 607 0.37 -38.50 -21.26
C ALA A 607 -0.53 -38.18 -20.05
N GLY A 608 -1.71 -38.81 -19.97
CA GLY A 608 -2.63 -38.69 -18.84
C GLY A 608 -3.77 -37.69 -19.08
N LEU A 609 -3.91 -37.16 -20.29
CA LEU A 609 -5.12 -36.44 -20.70
C LEU A 609 -6.21 -37.47 -21.00
N GLY A 610 -7.34 -37.36 -20.33
CA GLY A 610 -8.43 -38.33 -20.41
C GLY A 610 -8.54 -39.25 -19.20
N LYS A 611 -7.75 -39.06 -18.13
CA LYS A 611 -8.16 -39.50 -16.79
C LYS A 611 -9.17 -38.49 -16.24
N GLU A 612 -10.32 -38.36 -16.87
CA GLU A 612 -11.50 -37.86 -16.16
C GLU A 612 -11.68 -38.76 -14.94
N LYS A 613 -11.99 -38.18 -13.78
CA LYS A 613 -12.37 -38.99 -12.61
C LYS A 613 -13.54 -39.83 -13.08
N ARG A 614 -13.33 -41.14 -13.23
CA ARG A 614 -14.38 -42.07 -13.63
C ARG A 614 -15.53 -41.86 -12.66
N GLU A 615 -16.67 -41.40 -13.17
CA GLU A 615 -17.83 -41.17 -12.34
C GLU A 615 -18.25 -42.53 -11.76
N VAL A 616 -18.11 -42.68 -10.44
CA VAL A 616 -18.43 -43.94 -9.78
C VAL A 616 -19.92 -43.98 -9.57
N THR A 617 -20.61 -44.80 -10.35
CA THR A 617 -22.04 -45.03 -10.14
C THR A 617 -22.24 -45.80 -8.83
N TYR A 618 -23.00 -45.24 -7.91
CA TYR A 618 -23.33 -45.89 -6.64
C TYR A 618 -24.55 -46.79 -6.83
N VAL A 619 -24.39 -48.08 -6.54
CA VAL A 619 -25.47 -49.06 -6.63
C VAL A 619 -25.87 -49.45 -5.21
N VAL A 620 -27.12 -49.21 -4.83
CA VAL A 620 -27.63 -49.58 -3.50
C VAL A 620 -27.92 -51.09 -3.47
N ALA A 621 -27.26 -51.83 -2.57
CA ALA A 621 -27.58 -53.23 -2.33
C ALA A 621 -28.91 -53.34 -1.56
N LYS A 622 -29.90 -54.03 -2.15
CA LYS A 622 -31.17 -54.36 -1.48
C LYS A 622 -30.99 -55.63 -0.65
N LYS A 623 -31.52 -55.64 0.57
CA LYS A 623 -31.45 -56.76 1.51
C LYS A 623 -32.19 -57.96 0.90
N GLY A 624 -31.47 -59.03 0.58
CA GLY A 624 -32.05 -60.27 0.00
C GLY A 624 -31.42 -60.77 -1.31
N SER A 625 -30.55 -60.01 -1.98
CA SER A 625 -29.81 -60.51 -3.16
C SER A 625 -28.64 -61.42 -2.72
N GLY A 626 -28.96 -62.67 -2.39
CA GLY A 626 -28.08 -63.67 -1.78
C GLY A 626 -27.00 -64.25 -2.69
N THR A 627 -26.03 -63.43 -3.13
CA THR A 627 -24.76 -63.96 -3.66
C THR A 627 -23.60 -63.19 -3.07
N LYS A 628 -22.59 -63.90 -2.53
CA LYS A 628 -21.37 -63.34 -1.90
C LYS A 628 -20.58 -62.37 -2.81
N ARG A 629 -20.91 -62.28 -4.11
CA ARG A 629 -20.37 -61.32 -5.08
C ARG A 629 -21.50 -60.66 -5.86
N VAL A 630 -21.64 -59.34 -5.75
CA VAL A 630 -22.64 -58.56 -6.50
C VAL A 630 -22.23 -58.51 -7.97
N ARG A 631 -23.02 -59.11 -8.86
CA ARG A 631 -22.85 -58.97 -10.32
C ARG A 631 -23.20 -57.54 -10.76
N ARG A 632 -22.56 -57.07 -11.83
CA ARG A 632 -22.81 -55.73 -12.39
C ARG A 632 -24.29 -55.61 -12.79
N PRO A 633 -25.03 -54.60 -12.30
CA PRO A 633 -26.41 -54.38 -12.71
C PRO A 633 -26.52 -54.04 -14.20
N GLY A 634 -27.60 -54.47 -14.85
CA GLY A 634 -27.91 -54.09 -16.22
C GLY A 634 -27.97 -52.56 -16.38
N GLY A 635 -27.30 -52.03 -17.40
CA GLY A 635 -27.27 -50.58 -17.69
C GLY A 635 -26.12 -49.80 -17.05
N VAL A 636 -25.37 -50.36 -16.09
CA VAL A 636 -24.24 -49.66 -15.44
C VAL A 636 -22.94 -49.91 -16.21
N LYS A 637 -22.50 -48.92 -17.01
CA LYS A 637 -21.21 -48.95 -17.72
C LYS A 637 -20.12 -48.25 -16.88
N GLY A 638 -18.96 -48.89 -16.72
CA GLY A 638 -17.82 -48.31 -16.00
C GLY A 638 -17.60 -48.82 -14.58
N GLN A 639 -16.92 -48.03 -13.76
CA GLN A 639 -16.59 -48.38 -12.37
C GLN A 639 -17.79 -48.08 -11.47
N PHE A 640 -18.27 -49.07 -10.72
CA PHE A 640 -19.40 -48.91 -9.81
C PHE A 640 -18.98 -49.29 -8.40
N LYS A 641 -19.61 -48.65 -7.40
CA LYS A 641 -19.43 -48.98 -5.98
C LYS A 641 -20.76 -49.40 -5.39
N VAL A 642 -20.79 -50.60 -4.82
CA VAL A 642 -21.97 -51.08 -4.10
C VAL A 642 -21.98 -50.43 -2.73
N VAL A 643 -23.12 -49.88 -2.34
CA VAL A 643 -23.33 -49.22 -1.04
C VAL A 643 -24.50 -49.84 -0.33
N ASP A 644 -24.40 -49.99 0.98
CA ASP A 644 -25.48 -50.51 1.83
C ASP A 644 -25.81 -49.53 2.98
N GLY A 645 -26.88 -49.83 3.71
CA GLY A 645 -27.30 -49.02 4.86
C GLY A 645 -26.28 -49.00 6.00
N ARG A 646 -25.48 -50.06 6.15
CA ARG A 646 -24.45 -50.18 7.20
C ARG A 646 -23.28 -49.24 6.92
N MET A 647 -22.76 -49.23 5.70
CA MET A 647 -21.68 -48.35 5.26
C MET A 647 -22.05 -46.87 5.40
N LYS A 648 -23.32 -46.51 5.20
CA LYS A 648 -23.84 -45.16 5.48
C LYS A 648 -23.79 -44.80 6.97
N LYS A 649 -24.06 -45.76 7.86
CA LYS A 649 -24.00 -45.58 9.32
C LYS A 649 -22.56 -45.41 9.79
N ASP A 650 -21.64 -46.24 9.29
CA ASP A 650 -20.21 -46.21 9.63
C ASP A 650 -19.56 -44.88 9.18
N MET A 651 -19.85 -44.42 7.96
CA MET A 651 -19.38 -43.13 7.44
C MET A 651 -19.91 -41.94 8.27
N ARG A 652 -21.18 -41.97 8.69
CA ARG A 652 -21.74 -40.94 9.59
C ARG A 652 -21.07 -40.95 10.96
N GLY A 653 -20.70 -42.12 11.47
CA GLY A 653 -19.94 -42.25 12.72
C GLY A 653 -18.55 -41.61 12.62
N MET A 654 -17.83 -41.86 11.53
CA MET A 654 -16.53 -41.22 11.30
C MET A 654 -16.64 -39.71 11.13
N GLN A 655 -17.63 -39.22 10.37
CA GLN A 655 -17.86 -37.78 10.20
C GLN A 655 -18.20 -37.07 11.53
N ARG A 656 -18.93 -37.74 12.43
CA ARG A 656 -19.19 -37.20 13.78
C ARG A 656 -17.92 -37.13 14.63
N LYS A 657 -16.98 -38.07 14.47
CA LYS A 657 -15.67 -38.03 15.14
C LYS A 657 -14.74 -36.96 14.57
N GLU A 658 -14.81 -36.69 13.27
CA GLU A 658 -13.98 -35.68 12.59
C GLU A 658 -14.50 -34.25 12.76
N GLN A 659 -15.78 -34.05 13.07
CA GLN A 659 -16.29 -32.72 13.37
C GLN A 659 -15.72 -32.23 14.70
N PRO A 660 -14.97 -31.11 14.73
CA PRO A 660 -14.48 -30.56 15.99
C PRO A 660 -15.68 -30.12 16.83
N GLU A 661 -15.66 -30.39 18.14
CA GLU A 661 -16.68 -29.99 19.11
C GLU A 661 -16.89 -28.47 19.07
N LYS A 662 -17.78 -28.01 18.19
CA LYS A 662 -18.30 -26.65 18.26
C LYS A 662 -19.43 -26.65 19.30
N THR A 663 -19.19 -25.86 20.34
CA THR A 663 -20.16 -25.31 21.30
C THR A 663 -20.84 -26.30 22.24
N ARG A 664 -20.18 -26.58 23.37
CA ARG A 664 -20.84 -26.56 24.68
C ARG A 664 -20.56 -25.18 25.31
N LYS A 665 -21.41 -24.20 24.98
CA LYS A 665 -21.61 -23.01 25.83
C LYS A 665 -22.71 -23.36 26.82
N GLY A 666 -22.47 -23.00 28.07
CA GLY A 666 -23.17 -23.47 29.25
C GLY A 666 -24.67 -23.20 29.26
N SER A 667 -25.38 -24.19 29.78
CA SER A 667 -26.43 -24.01 30.79
C SER A 667 -25.93 -23.15 31.95
#